data_AF-A0A1H6LTV5-F1
#
_entry.id   AF-A0A1H6LTV5-F1
#
_cell.length_a   1.000
_cell.length_b   1.000
_cell.length_c   1.000
_cell.angle_alpha   90.00
_cell.angle_beta   90.00
_cell.angle_gamma   90.00
#
_symmetry.space_group_name_H-M   'P 1'
#
loop_
_entity.id
_entity.type
_entity.pdbx_description
1 polymer ?
#
loop_
_entity_poly.entity_id
_entity_poly.type
_entity_poly.pdbx_seq_one_letter_code
_entity_poly.pdbx_strand_id
1 'polypeptide(L)'
;MTQESYRSKRNVADVPVLATAHTCTGCAACANICPTSAISIRLNADGFYNSLIEEELCIRCNKCAKVCPILQDGPEQEAPPAAPLAYSAWSLDAAVREQSSSGGMFTELARHILQSGGIVVGVALDEELHARHVLVRDEQSLASLRGAKYTQSFLDHKIFREIAQELKKKTPVLFTGTACQTAGLQSYLGRNDPNLILCDVICHGVPSIHLLDRYKSHREQMAGKKLEHIAFRHKERAGWQHSHVKLTYEGGSTQTVNPADDVYMQAFLNDLCLNETCHNCQFNDFPHCSDLTLGDFWGLEHLHPTWDLRQGASLVLVHTDKGKELLGQLKDRIFLSREPLDEALFDNVSFLRSWPEPRGRQAMLDELSGRLSLPELVRKRMDSLLPRYDVGIVGLWYSCNYGAILNGYATMAALNEMGYSAVLIDTAPLSGSRSKMLRYTDTLTVFRQFAKRWLHTTPPMAHPRDLARLNEMVDVFASGSDQVWNIGYNEGQQHIDDYSLLRFANPEKKRIAIASSFGHANDIRNPQQMRRAKGMLQCYDAVSVREDSALDILRSQYGIQGTHILDPVFLCSRKKYDAVSLLAPVQRTEQTYLASYLLDPSVGKKAVLQYAQSVLACQSVHMLDAQFDFTSKKRQMDLPGIEENLTVEQFIHNIAHSRYVITDSFHGACFAIIYQRDFICIGNAERGAGRFLSLFKQLGLQDRLVSSVDEVVAKKLLTTPIDYRRVHATISSLKQYALDWLQKVLQEQASPRVQMEKERLAREVKRKRSCFSLLYRVKRMSAVYQLSKSLLAVRREIRQAQPVVRHALGRREWVIKQQLRTYLPFLRQRKA
;
A
#
# COMPACT_ATOMS: atom_id res chain seq x y z
N MET A 1 -41.60 -12.31 -56.17
CA MET A 1 -40.93 -13.20 -55.19
C MET A 1 -39.56 -12.62 -54.90
N THR A 2 -39.40 -11.98 -53.75
CA THR A 2 -38.11 -11.55 -53.21
C THR A 2 -38.07 -11.86 -51.72
N GLN A 3 -36.94 -12.43 -51.31
CA GLN A 3 -36.62 -12.93 -49.97
C GLN A 3 -36.47 -11.77 -48.99
N GLU A 4 -37.57 -11.34 -48.37
CA GLU A 4 -37.48 -10.31 -47.33
C GLU A 4 -38.58 -10.47 -46.27
N SER A 5 -38.62 -11.61 -45.57
CA SER A 5 -39.46 -11.72 -44.36
C SER A 5 -39.11 -12.89 -43.43
N TYR A 6 -37.85 -13.06 -42.99
CA TYR A 6 -37.55 -13.86 -41.78
C TYR A 6 -36.24 -13.40 -41.11
N ARG A 7 -36.20 -12.14 -40.66
CA ARG A 7 -35.25 -11.67 -39.63
C ARG A 7 -36.03 -11.06 -38.49
N SER A 8 -36.59 -11.92 -37.64
CA SER A 8 -37.08 -11.50 -36.33
C SER A 8 -35.87 -11.04 -35.51
N LYS A 9 -35.93 -9.78 -35.07
CA LYS A 9 -35.02 -9.14 -34.12
C LYS A 9 -34.69 -10.06 -32.93
N ARG A 10 -33.52 -10.69 -32.93
CA ARG A 10 -32.84 -11.09 -31.70
C ARG A 10 -31.90 -9.94 -31.35
N ASN A 11 -32.15 -9.26 -30.23
CA ASN A 11 -31.12 -8.47 -29.57
C ASN A 11 -29.94 -9.41 -29.32
N VAL A 12 -28.85 -9.28 -30.08
CA VAL A 12 -27.61 -9.96 -29.79
C VAL A 12 -27.01 -9.19 -28.62
N ALA A 13 -27.36 -9.59 -27.39
CA ALA A 13 -26.59 -9.16 -26.23
C ALA A 13 -25.14 -9.65 -26.44
N ASP A 14 -24.16 -8.81 -26.13
CA ASP A 14 -22.75 -9.19 -26.18
C ASP A 14 -22.46 -10.32 -25.18
N VAL A 15 -21.40 -11.08 -25.45
CA VAL A 15 -20.92 -12.12 -24.53
C VAL A 15 -20.58 -11.46 -23.18
N PRO A 16 -21.00 -12.04 -22.03
CA PRO A 16 -20.69 -11.47 -20.72
C PRO A 16 -19.20 -11.24 -20.52
N VAL A 17 -18.84 -10.05 -20.03
CA VAL A 17 -17.45 -9.73 -19.67
C VAL A 17 -17.12 -10.36 -18.34
N LEU A 18 -16.09 -11.22 -18.31
CA LEU A 18 -15.52 -11.79 -17.09
C LEU A 18 -14.34 -10.95 -16.61
N ALA A 19 -13.94 -11.14 -15.35
CA ALA A 19 -12.64 -10.66 -14.88
C ALA A 19 -11.51 -11.24 -15.75
N THR A 20 -10.54 -10.40 -16.10
CA THR A 20 -9.41 -10.77 -16.95
C THR A 20 -8.49 -11.79 -16.26
N ALA A 21 -7.59 -12.42 -17.00
CA ALA A 21 -6.58 -13.31 -16.41
C ALA A 21 -5.76 -12.64 -15.29
N HIS A 22 -5.51 -11.33 -15.43
CA HIS A 22 -4.75 -10.49 -14.50
C HIS A 22 -5.56 -10.00 -13.28
N THR A 23 -6.90 -10.16 -13.28
CA THR A 23 -7.77 -9.69 -12.18
C THR A 23 -8.62 -10.81 -11.55
N CYS A 24 -8.78 -11.94 -12.24
CA CYS A 24 -9.55 -13.08 -11.77
C CYS A 24 -8.80 -13.84 -10.66
N THR A 25 -9.36 -13.87 -9.46
CA THR A 25 -8.80 -14.59 -8.29
C THR A 25 -9.03 -16.10 -8.31
N GLY A 26 -9.87 -16.61 -9.22
CA GLY A 26 -10.21 -18.03 -9.29
C GLY A 26 -11.23 -18.50 -8.24
N CYS A 27 -12.04 -17.60 -7.68
CA CYS A 27 -13.06 -17.93 -6.66
C CYS A 27 -14.23 -18.80 -7.17
N ALA A 28 -14.34 -19.00 -8.49
CA ALA A 28 -15.33 -19.84 -9.17
C ALA A 28 -16.82 -19.50 -8.95
N ALA A 29 -17.14 -18.32 -8.43
CA ALA A 29 -18.53 -17.85 -8.29
C ALA A 29 -19.28 -17.82 -9.63
N CYS A 30 -18.63 -17.35 -10.69
CA CYS A 30 -19.17 -17.31 -12.05
C CYS A 30 -19.46 -18.70 -12.64
N ALA A 31 -18.62 -19.70 -12.33
CA ALA A 31 -18.86 -21.08 -12.75
C ALA A 31 -20.04 -21.70 -12.00
N ASN A 32 -20.12 -21.48 -10.70
CA ASN A 32 -21.21 -22.00 -9.86
C ASN A 32 -22.58 -21.38 -10.21
N ILE A 33 -22.66 -20.08 -10.52
CA ILE A 33 -23.93 -19.42 -10.90
C ILE A 33 -24.40 -19.76 -12.33
N CYS A 34 -23.50 -20.24 -13.19
CA CYS A 34 -23.80 -20.44 -14.60
C CYS A 34 -24.82 -21.58 -14.81
N PRO A 35 -26.01 -21.31 -15.37
CA PRO A 35 -27.07 -22.31 -15.49
C PRO A 35 -26.78 -23.38 -16.56
N THR A 36 -25.91 -23.09 -17.52
CA THR A 36 -25.54 -24.00 -18.63
C THR A 36 -24.13 -24.56 -18.49
N SER A 37 -23.46 -24.31 -17.37
CA SER A 37 -22.05 -24.66 -17.16
C SER A 37 -21.11 -24.18 -18.28
N ALA A 38 -21.47 -23.07 -18.94
CA ALA A 38 -20.66 -22.42 -19.98
C ALA A 38 -19.37 -21.75 -19.46
N ILE A 39 -19.04 -21.87 -18.17
CA ILE A 39 -17.85 -21.28 -17.57
C ILE A 39 -17.01 -22.41 -16.99
N SER A 40 -15.78 -22.56 -17.47
CA SER A 40 -14.81 -23.52 -16.95
C SER A 40 -13.75 -22.82 -16.10
N ILE A 41 -13.24 -23.52 -15.08
CA ILE A 41 -12.11 -23.07 -14.26
C ILE A 41 -10.90 -23.88 -14.69
N ARG A 42 -9.90 -23.23 -15.28
CA ARG A 42 -8.71 -23.90 -15.85
C ARG A 42 -7.44 -23.13 -15.50
N LEU A 43 -6.31 -23.82 -15.50
CA LEU A 43 -5.00 -23.19 -15.35
C LEU A 43 -4.69 -22.33 -16.57
N ASN A 44 -4.18 -21.12 -16.33
CA ASN A 44 -3.57 -20.28 -17.35
C ASN A 44 -2.11 -20.70 -17.60
N ALA A 45 -1.42 -20.01 -18.51
CA ALA A 45 -0.02 -20.29 -18.84
C ALA A 45 0.93 -20.18 -17.62
N ASP A 46 0.62 -19.27 -16.71
CA ASP A 46 1.39 -19.04 -15.48
C ASP A 46 1.07 -20.04 -14.35
N GLY A 47 0.11 -20.94 -14.56
CA GLY A 47 -0.27 -21.98 -13.59
C GLY A 47 -1.24 -21.50 -12.50
N PHE A 48 -2.13 -20.57 -12.83
CA PHE A 48 -3.21 -20.10 -11.94
C PHE A 48 -4.59 -20.42 -12.51
N TYR A 49 -5.55 -20.75 -11.63
CA TYR A 49 -6.92 -21.00 -12.01
C TYR A 49 -7.65 -19.70 -12.40
N ASN A 50 -8.07 -19.61 -13.66
CA ASN A 50 -8.92 -18.53 -14.18
C ASN A 50 -10.25 -19.07 -14.74
N SER A 51 -11.22 -18.17 -14.88
CA SER A 51 -12.51 -18.48 -15.49
C SER A 51 -12.47 -18.23 -16.99
N LEU A 52 -12.90 -19.22 -17.78
CA LEU A 52 -13.02 -19.14 -19.23
C LEU A 52 -14.47 -19.39 -19.65
N ILE A 53 -14.98 -18.56 -20.57
CA ILE A 53 -16.33 -18.71 -21.13
C ILE A 53 -16.29 -19.55 -22.41
N GLU A 54 -17.08 -20.62 -22.42
CA GLU A 54 -17.35 -21.44 -23.59
C GLU A 54 -18.55 -20.82 -24.33
N GLU A 55 -18.28 -19.98 -25.32
CA GLU A 55 -19.30 -19.14 -25.99
C GLU A 55 -20.48 -19.95 -26.54
N GLU A 56 -20.20 -21.14 -27.07
CA GLU A 56 -21.21 -22.03 -27.65
C GLU A 56 -22.24 -22.56 -26.64
N LEU A 57 -21.86 -22.63 -25.35
CA LEU A 57 -22.75 -23.03 -24.26
C LEU A 57 -23.43 -21.81 -23.60
N CYS A 58 -23.00 -20.59 -23.92
CA CYS A 58 -23.43 -19.39 -23.24
C CYS A 58 -24.77 -18.87 -23.76
N ILE A 59 -25.76 -18.85 -22.87
CA ILE A 59 -27.09 -18.26 -23.15
C ILE A 59 -27.14 -16.73 -22.94
N ARG A 60 -25.98 -16.07 -22.75
CA ARG A 60 -25.81 -14.62 -22.59
C ARG A 60 -26.70 -13.99 -21.50
N CYS A 61 -26.93 -14.72 -20.41
CA CYS A 61 -27.76 -14.26 -19.29
C CYS A 61 -27.09 -13.24 -18.36
N ASN A 62 -25.78 -12.98 -18.55
CA ASN A 62 -24.95 -12.05 -17.78
C ASN A 62 -24.86 -12.31 -16.26
N LYS A 63 -25.30 -13.48 -15.77
CA LYS A 63 -25.21 -13.84 -14.35
C LYS A 63 -23.76 -13.96 -13.84
N CYS A 64 -22.85 -14.43 -14.69
CA CYS A 64 -21.44 -14.61 -14.36
C CYS A 64 -20.73 -13.28 -14.06
N ALA A 65 -21.01 -12.22 -14.82
CA ALA A 65 -20.46 -10.89 -14.54
C ALA A 65 -21.06 -10.29 -13.26
N LYS A 66 -22.39 -10.40 -13.09
CA LYS A 66 -23.12 -9.89 -11.92
C LYS A 66 -22.71 -10.54 -10.60
N VAL A 67 -22.34 -11.83 -10.62
CA VAL A 67 -21.90 -12.53 -9.40
C VAL A 67 -20.41 -12.30 -9.10
N CYS A 68 -19.63 -11.78 -10.04
CA CYS A 68 -18.19 -11.70 -9.88
C CYS A 68 -17.81 -10.63 -8.85
N PRO A 69 -17.21 -10.98 -7.71
CA PRO A 69 -16.91 -10.00 -6.66
C PRO A 69 -15.84 -8.96 -7.09
N ILE A 70 -15.08 -9.22 -8.16
CA ILE A 70 -14.12 -8.27 -8.75
C ILE A 70 -14.81 -7.22 -9.63
N LEU A 71 -15.92 -7.59 -10.29
CA LEU A 71 -16.63 -6.71 -11.22
C LEU A 71 -17.76 -5.92 -10.56
N GLN A 72 -18.09 -6.23 -9.30
CA GLN A 72 -19.12 -5.52 -8.56
C GLN A 72 -18.50 -4.45 -7.67
N ASP A 73 -18.96 -3.21 -7.80
CA ASP A 73 -18.80 -2.22 -6.74
C ASP A 73 -19.68 -2.66 -5.56
N GLY A 74 -19.05 -3.14 -4.47
CA GLY A 74 -19.81 -3.55 -3.29
C GLY A 74 -20.72 -2.43 -2.80
N PRO A 75 -21.91 -2.73 -2.25
CA PRO A 75 -22.94 -1.73 -1.94
C PRO A 75 -22.36 -0.55 -1.14
N GLU A 76 -22.75 0.68 -1.49
CA GLU A 76 -22.51 1.86 -0.66
C GLU A 76 -23.19 1.63 0.70
N GLN A 77 -22.38 1.41 1.75
CA GLN A 77 -22.89 1.31 3.10
C GLN A 77 -23.06 2.72 3.68
N GLU A 78 -24.23 3.03 4.22
CA GLU A 78 -24.52 4.32 4.87
C GLU A 78 -23.71 4.51 6.16
N ALA A 79 -23.25 3.42 6.78
CA ALA A 79 -22.42 3.41 8.00
C ALA A 79 -21.15 2.58 7.81
N PRO A 80 -20.02 2.95 8.45
CA PRO A 80 -18.81 2.14 8.44
C PRO A 80 -19.08 0.75 9.05
N PRO A 81 -18.52 -0.34 8.51
CA PRO A 81 -18.59 -1.65 9.14
C PRO A 81 -17.96 -1.60 10.53
N ALA A 82 -18.44 -2.38 11.51
CA ALA A 82 -17.79 -2.43 12.82
C ALA A 82 -16.41 -3.10 12.72
N ALA A 83 -15.41 -2.57 13.43
CA ALA A 83 -14.09 -3.18 13.52
C ALA A 83 -14.21 -4.61 14.10
N PRO A 84 -13.43 -5.58 13.61
CA PRO A 84 -13.52 -6.94 14.12
C PRO A 84 -12.96 -7.02 15.53
N LEU A 85 -13.48 -7.94 16.34
CA LEU A 85 -12.88 -8.23 17.63
C LEU A 85 -11.67 -9.15 17.42
N ALA A 86 -10.52 -8.79 17.97
CA ALA A 86 -9.33 -9.63 17.95
C ALA A 86 -9.23 -10.49 19.21
N TYR A 87 -8.89 -11.77 19.02
CA TYR A 87 -8.64 -12.70 20.10
C TYR A 87 -7.40 -13.55 19.86
N SER A 88 -6.64 -13.78 20.93
CA SER A 88 -5.72 -14.91 21.04
C SER A 88 -6.52 -16.17 21.35
N ALA A 89 -6.36 -17.22 20.55
CA ALA A 89 -7.11 -18.46 20.79
C ALA A 89 -6.32 -19.74 20.45
N TRP A 90 -6.52 -20.78 21.26
CA TRP A 90 -6.02 -22.12 20.99
C TRP A 90 -6.90 -23.20 21.62
N SER A 91 -6.87 -24.42 21.06
CA SER A 91 -7.53 -25.58 21.66
C SER A 91 -6.85 -25.99 22.97
N LEU A 92 -7.68 -26.34 23.97
CA LEU A 92 -7.22 -26.94 25.22
C LEU A 92 -6.77 -28.39 25.04
N ASP A 93 -7.10 -29.01 23.90
CA ASP A 93 -6.57 -30.30 23.49
C ASP A 93 -5.18 -30.11 22.83
N ALA A 94 -4.14 -30.51 23.56
CA ALA A 94 -2.76 -30.42 23.10
C ALA A 94 -2.49 -31.20 21.80
N ALA A 95 -3.19 -32.32 21.57
CA ALA A 95 -3.01 -33.09 20.33
C ALA A 95 -3.59 -32.33 19.13
N VAL A 96 -4.74 -31.67 19.29
CA VAL A 96 -5.30 -30.79 18.25
C VAL A 96 -4.36 -29.63 17.96
N ARG A 97 -3.81 -29.01 19.00
CA ARG A 97 -2.90 -27.87 18.88
C ARG A 97 -1.59 -28.25 18.16
N GLU A 98 -1.01 -29.40 18.51
CA GLU A 98 0.21 -29.94 17.88
C GLU A 98 0.00 -30.29 16.39
N GLN A 99 -1.11 -30.95 16.05
CA GLN A 99 -1.42 -31.36 14.68
C GLN A 99 -1.86 -30.22 13.76
N SER A 100 -2.13 -29.04 14.32
CA SER A 100 -2.58 -27.86 13.58
C SER A 100 -1.40 -26.95 13.23
N SER A 101 -1.54 -26.11 12.20
CA SER A 101 -0.49 -25.11 11.89
C SER A 101 -0.37 -24.04 12.97
N SER A 102 -1.47 -23.66 13.62
CA SER A 102 -1.49 -22.61 14.66
C SER A 102 -2.13 -23.12 15.95
N GLY A 103 -2.95 -22.34 16.65
CA GLY A 103 -3.62 -22.75 17.89
C GLY A 103 -4.72 -23.82 17.74
N GLY A 104 -5.06 -24.27 16.53
CA GLY A 104 -6.03 -25.36 16.31
C GLY A 104 -7.50 -24.94 16.21
N MET A 105 -7.76 -23.65 16.02
CA MET A 105 -9.12 -23.10 15.97
C MET A 105 -9.99 -23.64 14.83
N PHE A 106 -9.43 -23.85 13.64
CA PHE A 106 -10.14 -24.48 12.53
C PHE A 106 -10.74 -25.83 12.95
N THR A 107 -9.94 -26.67 13.63
CA THR A 107 -10.37 -27.99 14.06
C THR A 107 -11.55 -27.92 15.02
N GLU A 108 -11.50 -27.04 16.02
CA GLU A 108 -12.59 -26.92 17.00
C GLU A 108 -13.88 -26.37 16.40
N LEU A 109 -13.77 -25.40 15.48
CA LEU A 109 -14.92 -24.89 14.71
C LEU A 109 -15.56 -26.00 13.86
N ALA A 110 -14.73 -26.72 13.10
CA ALA A 110 -15.18 -27.79 12.22
C ALA A 110 -15.83 -28.94 13.01
N ARG A 111 -15.19 -29.37 14.10
CA ARG A 111 -15.72 -30.40 15.00
C ARG A 111 -17.08 -30.02 15.57
N HIS A 112 -17.25 -28.78 16.03
CA HIS A 112 -18.54 -28.31 16.56
C HIS A 112 -19.67 -28.39 15.54
N ILE A 113 -19.41 -28.01 14.29
CA ILE A 113 -20.40 -28.05 13.20
C ILE A 113 -20.75 -29.50 12.84
N LEU A 114 -19.76 -30.38 12.74
CA LEU A 114 -19.98 -31.80 12.45
C LEU A 114 -20.76 -32.51 13.57
N GLN A 115 -20.44 -32.22 14.83
CA GLN A 115 -21.18 -32.76 15.99
C GLN A 115 -22.65 -32.29 16.02
N SER A 116 -22.95 -31.18 15.35
CA SER A 116 -24.32 -30.67 15.18
C SER A 116 -25.02 -31.24 13.94
N GLY A 117 -24.47 -32.28 13.31
CA GLY A 117 -25.00 -32.87 12.08
C GLY A 117 -24.78 -32.02 10.82
N GLY A 118 -23.89 -31.03 10.89
CA GLY A 118 -23.58 -30.12 9.80
C GLY A 118 -22.54 -30.66 8.81
N ILE A 119 -22.08 -29.78 7.93
CA ILE A 119 -21.03 -30.05 6.95
C ILE A 119 -19.90 -29.04 7.06
N VAL A 120 -18.69 -29.48 6.69
CA VAL A 120 -17.51 -28.62 6.64
C VAL A 120 -16.97 -28.64 5.22
N VAL A 121 -16.78 -27.46 4.64
CA VAL A 121 -16.11 -27.27 3.36
C VAL A 121 -14.76 -26.62 3.62
N GLY A 122 -13.68 -27.30 3.24
CA GLY A 122 -12.31 -26.84 3.45
C GLY A 122 -11.37 -27.41 2.40
N VAL A 123 -10.06 -27.26 2.62
CA VAL A 123 -9.04 -27.57 1.60
C VAL A 123 -8.25 -28.83 1.96
N ALA A 124 -8.30 -29.82 1.08
CA ALA A 124 -7.46 -31.02 1.10
C ALA A 124 -6.44 -30.97 -0.05
N LEU A 125 -5.34 -31.73 0.08
CA LEU A 125 -4.47 -32.06 -1.04
C LEU A 125 -4.97 -33.37 -1.67
N ASP A 126 -5.04 -33.43 -3.00
CA ASP A 126 -5.33 -34.67 -3.71
C ASP A 126 -4.07 -35.55 -3.90
N GLU A 127 -4.20 -36.65 -4.64
CA GLU A 127 -3.11 -37.59 -4.93
C GLU A 127 -1.97 -36.95 -5.73
N GLU A 128 -2.25 -35.86 -6.45
CA GLU A 128 -1.25 -35.09 -7.17
C GLU A 128 -0.61 -33.99 -6.31
N LEU A 129 -1.07 -33.84 -5.07
CA LEU A 129 -0.71 -32.78 -4.12
C LEU A 129 -1.28 -31.42 -4.49
N HIS A 130 -2.31 -31.37 -5.34
CA HIS A 130 -3.02 -30.14 -5.66
C HIS A 130 -4.09 -29.85 -4.61
N ALA A 131 -4.17 -28.59 -4.18
CA ALA A 131 -5.18 -28.18 -3.22
C ALA A 131 -6.56 -28.13 -3.87
N ARG A 132 -7.57 -28.70 -3.21
CA ARG A 132 -8.96 -28.70 -3.68
C ARG A 132 -9.92 -28.45 -2.53
N HIS A 133 -10.94 -27.65 -2.78
CA HIS A 133 -12.07 -27.53 -1.85
C HIS A 133 -12.90 -28.81 -1.88
N VAL A 134 -13.10 -29.41 -0.71
CA VAL A 134 -13.89 -30.63 -0.53
C VAL A 134 -14.88 -30.44 0.61
N LEU A 135 -15.98 -31.20 0.56
CA LEU A 135 -17.02 -31.23 1.58
C LEU A 135 -16.90 -32.52 2.40
N VAL A 136 -16.89 -32.39 3.72
CA VAL A 136 -16.85 -33.52 4.66
C VAL A 136 -18.03 -33.49 5.63
N ARG A 137 -18.45 -34.67 6.10
CA ARG A 137 -19.60 -34.86 7.01
C ARG A 137 -19.25 -35.62 8.29
N ASP A 138 -17.99 -35.99 8.46
CA ASP A 138 -17.51 -36.80 9.55
C ASP A 138 -16.18 -36.26 10.10
N GLU A 139 -15.91 -36.54 11.36
CA GLU A 139 -14.73 -36.00 12.06
C GLU A 139 -13.42 -36.66 11.58
N GLN A 140 -13.46 -37.90 11.09
CA GLN A 140 -12.27 -38.63 10.64
C GLN A 140 -11.65 -37.94 9.41
N SER A 141 -12.51 -37.44 8.52
CA SER A 141 -12.12 -36.68 7.33
C SER A 141 -11.46 -35.33 7.65
N LEU A 142 -11.61 -34.77 8.87
CA LEU A 142 -11.01 -33.47 9.23
C LEU A 142 -9.49 -33.45 9.13
N ALA A 143 -8.82 -34.59 9.35
CA ALA A 143 -7.36 -34.68 9.29
C ALA A 143 -6.82 -34.18 7.94
N SER A 144 -7.52 -34.46 6.83
CA SER A 144 -7.15 -34.01 5.49
C SER A 144 -7.26 -32.49 5.30
N LEU A 145 -8.18 -31.85 6.05
CA LEU A 145 -8.46 -30.41 5.97
C LEU A 145 -7.51 -29.58 6.84
N ARG A 146 -6.90 -30.19 7.87
CA ARG A 146 -5.98 -29.51 8.79
C ARG A 146 -4.68 -29.07 8.10
N GLY A 147 -4.08 -28.04 8.68
CA GLY A 147 -2.78 -27.52 8.24
C GLY A 147 -2.87 -26.54 7.05
N ALA A 148 -1.88 -25.66 6.96
CA ALA A 148 -1.76 -24.70 5.88
C ALA A 148 -1.35 -25.38 4.56
N LYS A 149 -2.01 -24.99 3.46
CA LYS A 149 -1.65 -25.38 2.09
C LYS A 149 -1.24 -24.13 1.34
N TYR A 150 0.05 -23.94 1.11
CA TYR A 150 0.56 -22.77 0.37
C TYR A 150 0.48 -23.01 -1.13
N THR A 151 -0.73 -23.06 -1.67
CA THR A 151 -1.02 -23.25 -3.10
C THR A 151 -2.46 -22.81 -3.39
N GLN A 152 -2.76 -22.42 -4.63
CA GLN A 152 -4.14 -22.05 -5.01
C GLN A 152 -5.04 -23.28 -4.95
N SER A 153 -6.15 -23.20 -4.23
CA SER A 153 -7.12 -24.30 -4.18
C SER A 153 -8.10 -24.26 -5.34
N PHE A 154 -8.24 -25.38 -6.03
CA PHE A 154 -9.28 -25.56 -7.05
C PHE A 154 -10.66 -25.63 -6.38
N LEU A 155 -11.60 -24.82 -6.87
CA LEU A 155 -12.99 -24.82 -6.42
C LEU A 155 -13.90 -25.26 -7.57
N ASP A 156 -14.51 -26.43 -7.42
CA ASP A 156 -15.36 -27.02 -8.45
C ASP A 156 -16.68 -26.22 -8.63
N HIS A 157 -17.18 -26.17 -9.85
CA HIS A 157 -18.44 -25.50 -10.24
C HIS A 157 -19.72 -26.03 -9.55
N LYS A 158 -19.60 -27.06 -8.71
CA LYS A 158 -20.70 -27.62 -7.90
C LYS A 158 -20.66 -27.26 -6.42
N ILE A 159 -19.51 -26.87 -5.86
CA ILE A 159 -19.35 -26.72 -4.40
C ILE A 159 -20.33 -25.69 -3.82
N PHE A 160 -20.48 -24.52 -4.45
CA PHE A 160 -21.43 -23.51 -3.96
C PHE A 160 -22.89 -23.94 -4.17
N ARG A 161 -23.16 -24.74 -5.22
CA ARG A 161 -24.49 -25.31 -5.46
C ARG A 161 -24.87 -26.30 -4.37
N GLU A 162 -23.95 -27.17 -3.98
CA GLU A 162 -24.12 -28.12 -2.88
C GLU A 162 -24.34 -27.39 -1.55
N ILE A 163 -23.54 -26.36 -1.24
CA ILE A 163 -23.74 -25.51 -0.06
C ILE A 163 -25.16 -24.92 -0.06
N ALA A 164 -25.60 -24.31 -1.17
CA ALA A 164 -26.93 -23.74 -1.26
C ALA A 164 -28.06 -24.79 -1.10
N GLN A 165 -27.85 -26.04 -1.51
CA GLN A 165 -28.80 -27.13 -1.28
C GLN A 165 -28.88 -27.52 0.19
N GLU A 166 -27.74 -27.57 0.90
CA GLU A 166 -27.69 -27.89 2.33
C GLU A 166 -28.30 -26.77 3.18
N LEU A 167 -28.04 -25.51 2.83
CA LEU A 167 -28.67 -24.36 3.50
C LEU A 167 -30.19 -24.35 3.31
N LYS A 168 -30.72 -24.76 2.16
CA LYS A 168 -32.17 -24.95 1.97
C LYS A 168 -32.77 -26.00 2.91
N LYS A 169 -31.99 -27.01 3.29
CA LYS A 169 -32.37 -28.03 4.28
C LYS A 169 -32.16 -27.56 5.73
N LYS A 170 -31.65 -26.34 5.94
CA LYS A 170 -31.23 -25.80 7.24
C LYS A 170 -30.10 -26.61 7.89
N THR A 171 -29.28 -27.30 7.09
CA THR A 171 -28.08 -27.97 7.58
C THR A 171 -27.04 -26.92 7.96
N PRO A 172 -26.41 -26.98 9.16
CA PRO A 172 -25.28 -26.12 9.48
C PRO A 172 -24.11 -26.35 8.52
N VAL A 173 -23.49 -25.28 8.03
CA VAL A 173 -22.37 -25.30 7.09
C VAL A 173 -21.25 -24.43 7.61
N LEU A 174 -20.03 -24.96 7.69
CA LEU A 174 -18.81 -24.16 7.80
C LEU A 174 -18.11 -24.15 6.44
N PHE A 175 -17.92 -22.97 5.86
CA PHE A 175 -17.08 -22.79 4.68
C PHE A 175 -15.78 -22.11 5.07
N THR A 176 -14.65 -22.72 4.69
CA THR A 176 -13.30 -22.20 4.92
C THR A 176 -12.53 -22.03 3.63
N GLY A 177 -11.85 -20.89 3.48
CA GLY A 177 -11.09 -20.56 2.27
C GLY A 177 -10.33 -19.23 2.41
N THR A 178 -9.83 -18.70 1.30
CA THR A 178 -9.29 -17.33 1.28
C THR A 178 -10.41 -16.29 1.26
N ALA A 179 -10.12 -15.04 1.63
CA ALA A 179 -11.11 -13.96 1.63
C ALA A 179 -11.76 -13.73 0.23
N CYS A 180 -11.01 -13.95 -0.85
CA CYS A 180 -11.56 -13.86 -2.21
C CYS A 180 -12.55 -15.00 -2.53
N GLN A 181 -12.39 -16.17 -1.92
CA GLN A 181 -13.28 -17.32 -2.07
C GLN A 181 -14.54 -17.18 -1.20
N THR A 182 -14.42 -16.67 0.03
CA THR A 182 -15.58 -16.34 0.87
C THR A 182 -16.44 -15.24 0.24
N ALA A 183 -15.81 -14.19 -0.32
CA ALA A 183 -16.50 -13.17 -1.12
C ALA A 183 -17.22 -13.77 -2.34
N GLY A 184 -16.60 -14.75 -3.00
CA GLY A 184 -17.22 -15.49 -4.10
C GLY A 184 -18.49 -16.25 -3.69
N LEU A 185 -18.46 -16.97 -2.55
CA LEU A 185 -19.63 -17.68 -2.02
C LEU A 185 -20.73 -16.71 -1.56
N GLN A 186 -20.35 -15.65 -0.83
CA GLN A 186 -21.29 -14.63 -0.36
C GLN A 186 -22.02 -13.96 -1.53
N SER A 187 -21.28 -13.59 -2.59
CA SER A 187 -21.86 -13.03 -3.81
C SER A 187 -22.79 -14.03 -4.52
N TYR A 188 -22.41 -15.31 -4.58
CA TYR A 188 -23.24 -16.37 -5.16
C TYR A 188 -24.58 -16.56 -4.42
N LEU A 189 -24.56 -16.52 -3.08
CA LEU A 189 -25.77 -16.66 -2.27
C LEU A 189 -26.64 -15.39 -2.31
N GLY A 190 -26.03 -14.21 -2.41
CA GLY A 190 -26.70 -12.91 -2.45
C GLY A 190 -27.45 -12.55 -1.17
N ARG A 191 -27.23 -13.30 -0.07
CA ARG A 191 -27.87 -13.10 1.23
C ARG A 191 -27.05 -13.73 2.35
N ASN A 192 -27.19 -13.20 3.56
CA ASN A 192 -26.71 -13.85 4.78
C ASN A 192 -27.65 -15.02 5.14
N ASP A 193 -27.08 -16.16 5.52
CA ASP A 193 -27.82 -17.33 6.01
C ASP A 193 -27.38 -17.65 7.44
N PRO A 194 -28.31 -17.83 8.41
CA PRO A 194 -27.96 -18.14 9.80
C PRO A 194 -27.29 -19.51 9.96
N ASN A 195 -27.48 -20.45 9.02
CA ASN A 195 -26.88 -21.78 9.09
C ASN A 195 -25.50 -21.86 8.40
N LEU A 196 -25.01 -20.76 7.82
CA LEU A 196 -23.69 -20.70 7.20
C LEU A 196 -22.73 -19.96 8.12
N ILE A 197 -21.56 -20.52 8.39
CA ILE A 197 -20.41 -19.83 8.96
C ILE A 197 -19.38 -19.66 7.86
N LEU A 198 -19.03 -18.41 7.55
CA LEU A 198 -17.93 -18.06 6.67
C LEU A 198 -16.68 -17.83 7.51
N CYS A 199 -15.60 -18.56 7.23
CA CYS A 199 -14.35 -18.44 7.94
C CYS A 199 -13.20 -18.34 6.95
N ASP A 200 -12.61 -17.15 6.78
CA ASP A 200 -11.43 -16.99 5.92
C ASP A 200 -10.13 -17.07 6.72
N VAL A 201 -9.00 -17.00 6.00
CA VAL A 201 -7.66 -16.98 6.57
C VAL A 201 -6.91 -15.71 6.18
N ILE A 202 -6.03 -15.24 7.07
CA ILE A 202 -5.04 -14.22 6.72
C ILE A 202 -4.16 -14.80 5.61
N CYS A 203 -4.25 -14.22 4.42
CA CYS A 203 -3.68 -14.77 3.20
C CYS A 203 -2.55 -13.87 2.67
N HIS A 204 -1.35 -14.42 2.57
CA HIS A 204 -0.20 -13.74 1.96
C HIS A 204 -0.31 -13.66 0.42
N GLY A 205 -0.82 -14.73 -0.20
CA GLY A 205 -0.97 -14.88 -1.64
C GLY A 205 -0.99 -16.37 -2.00
N VAL A 206 -1.37 -16.69 -3.24
CA VAL A 206 -1.38 -18.08 -3.74
C VAL A 206 -0.28 -18.28 -4.79
N PRO A 207 0.61 -19.27 -4.62
CA PRO A 207 1.64 -19.57 -5.61
C PRO A 207 1.13 -20.41 -6.78
N SER A 208 1.89 -20.37 -7.89
CA SER A 208 1.62 -21.11 -9.13
C SER A 208 1.61 -22.62 -8.92
N ILE A 209 0.60 -23.30 -9.49
CA ILE A 209 0.51 -24.77 -9.50
C ILE A 209 1.68 -25.38 -10.28
N HIS A 210 2.14 -24.74 -11.36
CA HIS A 210 3.29 -25.21 -12.12
C HIS A 210 4.59 -25.23 -11.28
N LEU A 211 4.74 -24.29 -10.34
CA LEU A 211 5.88 -24.33 -9.40
C LEU A 211 5.76 -25.53 -8.45
N LEU A 212 4.56 -25.82 -7.95
CA LEU A 212 4.32 -26.96 -7.06
C LEU A 212 4.62 -28.29 -7.76
N ASP A 213 4.16 -28.44 -9.00
CA ASP A 213 4.44 -29.62 -9.83
C ASP A 213 5.94 -29.80 -10.04
N ARG A 214 6.63 -28.71 -10.41
CA ARG A 214 8.09 -28.73 -10.59
C ARG A 214 8.83 -29.04 -9.30
N TYR A 215 8.35 -28.52 -8.17
CA TYR A 215 8.91 -28.80 -6.86
C TYR A 215 8.73 -30.28 -6.47
N LYS A 216 7.52 -30.84 -6.68
CA LYS A 216 7.24 -32.26 -6.48
C LYS A 216 8.21 -33.11 -7.30
N SER A 217 8.30 -32.89 -8.61
CA SER A 217 9.22 -33.65 -9.48
C SER A 217 10.69 -33.51 -9.05
N HIS A 218 11.11 -32.31 -8.63
CA HIS A 218 12.47 -32.09 -8.13
C HIS A 218 12.75 -32.90 -6.85
N ARG A 219 11.80 -32.92 -5.90
CA ARG A 219 11.92 -33.71 -4.65
C ARG A 219 11.93 -35.21 -4.92
N GLU A 220 11.05 -35.68 -5.80
CA GLU A 220 10.98 -37.08 -6.20
C GLU A 220 12.27 -37.56 -6.88
N GLN A 221 12.84 -36.75 -7.78
CA GLN A 221 14.11 -37.05 -8.43
C GLN A 221 15.27 -37.12 -7.43
N MET A 222 15.33 -36.21 -6.46
CA MET A 222 16.37 -36.19 -5.43
C MET A 222 16.27 -37.37 -4.46
N ALA A 223 15.05 -37.79 -4.12
CA ALA A 223 14.80 -38.91 -3.21
C ALA A 223 14.82 -40.28 -3.92
N GLY A 224 14.63 -40.31 -5.25
CA GLY A 224 14.41 -41.53 -6.02
C GLY A 224 13.10 -42.23 -5.67
N LYS A 225 12.11 -41.51 -5.13
CA LYS A 225 10.83 -42.03 -4.62
C LYS A 225 9.70 -41.06 -4.88
N LYS A 226 8.47 -41.56 -5.05
CA LYS A 226 7.27 -40.73 -5.18
C LYS A 226 7.01 -39.93 -3.90
N LEU A 227 6.61 -38.67 -4.03
CA LEU A 227 6.23 -37.80 -2.91
C LEU A 227 4.72 -37.95 -2.67
N GLU A 228 4.34 -38.37 -1.47
CA GLU A 228 2.95 -38.71 -1.12
C GLU A 228 2.28 -37.64 -0.26
N HIS A 229 3.05 -36.88 0.53
CA HIS A 229 2.48 -35.85 1.40
C HIS A 229 3.45 -34.71 1.67
N ILE A 230 2.90 -33.48 1.74
CA ILE A 230 3.62 -32.26 2.11
C ILE A 230 2.89 -31.60 3.29
N ALA A 231 3.58 -31.42 4.40
CA ALA A 231 3.18 -30.50 5.46
C ALA A 231 4.07 -29.26 5.43
N PHE A 232 3.53 -28.13 4.95
CA PHE A 232 4.28 -26.87 4.86
C PHE A 232 4.66 -26.28 6.22
N ARG A 233 3.93 -26.66 7.27
CA ARG A 233 4.12 -26.18 8.64
C ARG A 233 4.01 -27.31 9.66
N HIS A 234 5.11 -28.02 9.82
CA HIS A 234 5.28 -29.10 10.79
C HIS A 234 6.05 -28.59 12.02
N LYS A 235 5.48 -28.73 13.23
CA LYS A 235 5.97 -28.08 14.46
C LYS A 235 6.99 -28.88 15.28
N GLU A 236 7.25 -30.13 14.91
CA GLU A 236 8.14 -31.05 15.65
C GLU A 236 9.50 -30.40 16.03
N ARG A 237 10.05 -30.76 17.21
CA ARG A 237 11.33 -30.32 17.84
C ARG A 237 11.62 -28.81 17.98
N ALA A 238 11.12 -27.96 17.09
CA ALA A 238 11.45 -26.53 16.99
C ALA A 238 10.26 -25.60 17.35
N GLY A 239 9.05 -26.14 17.47
CA GLY A 239 7.86 -25.38 17.88
C GLY A 239 7.23 -24.56 16.75
N TRP A 240 6.17 -23.82 17.09
CA TRP A 240 5.32 -23.07 16.17
C TRP A 240 6.03 -21.98 15.36
N GLN A 241 6.92 -21.21 16.01
CA GLN A 241 7.66 -20.09 15.40
C GLN A 241 8.75 -20.56 14.43
N HIS A 242 9.19 -21.82 14.54
CA HIS A 242 10.26 -22.41 13.74
C HIS A 242 9.78 -23.69 13.05
N SER A 243 8.52 -23.69 12.59
CA SER A 243 7.94 -24.85 11.89
C SER A 243 8.69 -25.14 10.59
N HIS A 244 8.80 -26.43 10.24
CA HIS A 244 9.52 -26.91 9.08
C HIS A 244 8.58 -27.41 7.97
N VAL A 245 9.10 -27.54 6.75
CA VAL A 245 8.44 -28.31 5.70
C VAL A 245 8.77 -29.78 5.92
N LYS A 246 7.74 -30.63 6.08
CA LYS A 246 7.88 -32.08 6.18
C LYS A 246 7.34 -32.74 4.92
N LEU A 247 8.19 -33.55 4.30
CA LEU A 247 7.93 -34.33 3.09
C LEU A 247 7.85 -35.80 3.48
N THR A 248 6.80 -36.49 3.04
CA THR A 248 6.67 -37.95 3.20
C THR A 248 6.64 -38.58 1.82
N TYR A 249 7.53 -39.55 1.61
CA TYR A 249 7.67 -40.29 0.37
C TYR A 249 7.13 -41.72 0.50
N GLU A 250 6.93 -42.36 -0.64
CA GLU A 250 6.54 -43.76 -0.76
C GLU A 250 7.38 -44.68 0.15
N GLY A 251 6.69 -45.58 0.84
CA GLY A 251 7.29 -46.45 1.85
C GLY A 251 7.52 -45.77 3.21
N GLY A 252 6.95 -44.57 3.42
CA GLY A 252 6.90 -43.89 4.73
C GLY A 252 8.17 -43.14 5.13
N SER A 253 9.18 -43.06 4.26
CA SER A 253 10.38 -42.27 4.55
C SER A 253 10.07 -40.77 4.55
N THR A 254 10.61 -40.03 5.51
CA THR A 254 10.33 -38.59 5.66
C THR A 254 11.58 -37.73 5.60
N GLN A 255 11.43 -36.50 5.11
CA GLN A 255 12.46 -35.45 5.14
C GLN A 255 11.87 -34.19 5.76
N THR A 256 12.62 -33.52 6.63
CA THR A 256 12.24 -32.24 7.24
C THR A 256 13.24 -31.17 6.82
N VAL A 257 12.75 -30.03 6.32
CA VAL A 257 13.58 -28.96 5.76
C VAL A 257 13.17 -27.62 6.36
N ASN A 258 14.14 -26.79 6.72
CA ASN A 258 13.86 -25.42 7.18
C ASN A 258 13.26 -24.61 6.00
N PRO A 259 12.19 -23.82 6.18
CA PRO A 259 11.62 -23.01 5.11
C PRO A 259 12.63 -22.06 4.43
N ALA A 260 13.65 -21.60 5.16
CA ALA A 260 14.72 -20.77 4.61
C ALA A 260 15.63 -21.52 3.63
N ASP A 261 15.67 -22.86 3.69
CA ASP A 261 16.48 -23.74 2.83
C ASP A 261 15.62 -24.50 1.79
N ASP A 262 14.30 -24.44 1.92
CA ASP A 262 13.37 -25.09 1.00
C ASP A 262 13.08 -24.20 -0.22
N VAL A 263 13.39 -24.69 -1.42
CA VAL A 263 13.30 -23.87 -2.65
C VAL A 263 11.88 -23.41 -2.99
N TYR A 264 10.85 -24.16 -2.59
CA TYR A 264 9.46 -23.74 -2.78
C TYR A 264 9.11 -22.60 -1.83
N MET A 265 9.46 -22.76 -0.56
CA MET A 265 9.26 -21.72 0.45
C MET A 265 10.10 -20.47 0.19
N GLN A 266 11.34 -20.61 -0.30
CA GLN A 266 12.15 -19.48 -0.76
C GLN A 266 11.46 -18.70 -1.87
N ALA A 267 10.91 -19.37 -2.89
CA ALA A 267 10.18 -18.71 -3.95
C ALA A 267 8.89 -18.04 -3.43
N PHE A 268 8.14 -18.72 -2.55
CA PHE A 268 6.89 -18.23 -1.97
C PHE A 268 7.09 -17.02 -1.05
N LEU A 269 8.00 -17.11 -0.07
CA LEU A 269 8.25 -16.05 0.92
C LEU A 269 8.98 -14.82 0.33
N ASN A 270 9.50 -14.94 -0.88
CA ASN A 270 10.07 -13.81 -1.63
C ASN A 270 9.16 -13.38 -2.80
N ASP A 271 7.88 -13.75 -2.77
CA ASP A 271 6.85 -13.28 -3.71
C ASP A 271 7.08 -13.66 -5.20
N LEU A 272 8.03 -14.54 -5.50
CA LEU A 272 8.50 -14.85 -6.87
C LEU A 272 7.52 -15.70 -7.68
N CYS A 273 6.50 -16.25 -7.04
CA CYS A 273 5.61 -17.24 -7.65
C CYS A 273 4.13 -17.00 -7.40
N LEU A 274 3.77 -15.86 -6.80
CA LEU A 274 2.37 -15.56 -6.47
C LEU A 274 1.54 -15.25 -7.72
N ASN A 275 0.22 -15.38 -7.62
CA ASN A 275 -0.68 -14.87 -8.66
C ASN A 275 -0.55 -13.35 -8.73
N GLU A 276 -0.52 -12.78 -9.93
CA GLU A 276 -0.45 -11.33 -10.17
C GLU A 276 -1.53 -10.58 -9.39
N THR A 277 -2.74 -11.15 -9.30
CA THR A 277 -3.85 -10.59 -8.52
C THR A 277 -3.53 -10.42 -7.03
N CYS A 278 -2.58 -11.20 -6.49
CA CYS A 278 -2.21 -11.12 -5.07
C CYS A 278 -1.39 -9.87 -4.75
N HIS A 279 -0.71 -9.28 -5.75
CA HIS A 279 0.06 -8.05 -5.57
C HIS A 279 -0.82 -6.79 -5.49
N ASN A 280 -2.08 -6.92 -5.88
CA ASN A 280 -3.10 -5.89 -5.77
C ASN A 280 -4.47 -6.50 -5.41
N CYS A 281 -4.49 -7.32 -4.37
CA CYS A 281 -5.69 -8.04 -3.96
C CYS A 281 -6.75 -7.06 -3.43
N GLN A 282 -7.99 -7.21 -3.87
CA GLN A 282 -9.13 -6.42 -3.38
C GLN A 282 -9.72 -6.97 -2.07
N PHE A 283 -9.23 -8.12 -1.59
CA PHE A 283 -9.81 -8.89 -0.48
C PHE A 283 -8.85 -9.07 0.70
N ASN A 284 -7.66 -8.48 0.67
CA ASN A 284 -6.72 -8.50 1.80
C ASN A 284 -6.72 -7.18 2.57
N ASP A 285 -7.91 -6.58 2.64
CA ASP A 285 -8.19 -5.37 3.40
C ASP A 285 -9.57 -5.52 4.05
N PHE A 286 -9.74 -4.90 5.21
CA PHE A 286 -10.97 -4.94 5.98
C PHE A 286 -11.96 -3.86 5.46
N PRO A 287 -13.29 -4.08 5.45
CA PRO A 287 -14.05 -5.22 6.01
C PRO A 287 -14.00 -6.50 5.19
N HIS A 288 -13.91 -7.64 5.88
CA HIS A 288 -14.17 -8.95 5.28
C HIS A 288 -15.67 -9.28 5.36
N CYS A 289 -16.17 -10.08 4.41
CA CYS A 289 -17.54 -10.58 4.43
C CYS A 289 -17.73 -11.84 5.30
N SER A 290 -16.63 -12.40 5.81
CA SER A 290 -16.63 -13.61 6.62
C SER A 290 -17.12 -13.33 8.04
N ASP A 291 -17.55 -14.36 8.77
CA ASP A 291 -17.89 -14.26 10.20
C ASP A 291 -16.66 -14.27 11.08
N LEU A 292 -15.66 -15.06 10.67
CA LEU A 292 -14.37 -15.22 11.34
C LEU A 292 -13.22 -15.11 10.32
N THR A 293 -12.07 -14.60 10.76
CA THR A 293 -10.77 -14.77 10.08
C THR A 293 -9.81 -15.46 11.02
N LEU A 294 -9.09 -16.46 10.51
CA LEU A 294 -8.04 -17.16 11.25
C LEU A 294 -6.65 -16.84 10.70
N GLY A 295 -5.67 -16.68 11.60
CA GLY A 295 -4.27 -16.54 11.22
C GLY A 295 -3.34 -17.06 12.32
N ASP A 296 -2.06 -17.10 12.03
CA ASP A 296 -1.04 -17.18 13.06
C ASP A 296 -1.01 -15.84 13.83
N PHE A 297 -0.91 -15.87 15.17
CA PHE A 297 -0.76 -14.64 15.94
C PHE A 297 0.70 -14.19 16.02
N TRP A 298 1.27 -13.75 14.90
CA TRP A 298 2.64 -13.22 14.90
C TRP A 298 2.77 -12.03 15.86
N GLY A 299 3.87 -11.98 16.63
CA GLY A 299 4.14 -10.91 17.60
C GLY A 299 3.47 -11.09 18.97
N LEU A 300 2.69 -12.15 19.19
CA LEU A 300 1.97 -12.37 20.45
C LEU A 300 2.90 -12.42 21.68
N GLU A 301 4.12 -12.90 21.51
CA GLU A 301 5.16 -12.91 22.56
C GLU A 301 5.52 -11.53 23.10
N HIS A 302 5.28 -10.46 22.33
CA HIS A 302 5.49 -9.09 22.77
C HIS A 302 4.36 -8.60 23.68
N LEU A 303 3.13 -9.05 23.41
CA LEU A 303 1.95 -8.74 24.22
C LEU A 303 1.92 -9.57 25.50
N HIS A 304 2.26 -10.86 25.40
CA HIS A 304 2.19 -11.82 26.49
C HIS A 304 3.50 -12.61 26.65
N PRO A 305 4.57 -11.98 27.18
CA PRO A 305 5.91 -12.57 27.24
C PRO A 305 6.04 -13.79 28.16
N THR A 306 5.03 -14.06 29.00
CA THR A 306 5.03 -15.18 29.95
C THR A 306 4.25 -16.41 29.48
N TRP A 307 3.60 -16.36 28.31
CA TRP A 307 2.79 -17.48 27.82
C TRP A 307 3.65 -18.55 27.13
N ASP A 308 3.31 -19.84 27.32
CA ASP A 308 3.93 -20.93 26.56
C ASP A 308 3.29 -21.05 25.16
N LEU A 309 3.94 -20.41 24.20
CA LEU A 309 3.50 -20.35 22.81
C LEU A 309 4.13 -21.44 21.93
N ARG A 310 4.85 -22.44 22.49
CA ARG A 310 5.58 -23.45 21.70
C ARG A 310 4.69 -24.24 20.74
N GLN A 311 3.47 -24.61 21.17
CA GLN A 311 2.49 -25.29 20.31
C GLN A 311 1.66 -24.31 19.46
N GLY A 312 1.88 -23.00 19.59
CA GLY A 312 1.27 -21.96 18.76
C GLY A 312 -0.07 -21.41 19.25
N ALA A 313 -0.43 -20.23 18.77
CA ALA A 313 -1.68 -19.55 19.08
C ALA A 313 -2.26 -18.92 17.81
N SER A 314 -3.56 -19.06 17.61
CA SER A 314 -4.24 -18.47 16.46
C SER A 314 -4.66 -17.05 16.81
N LEU A 315 -4.50 -16.14 15.85
CA LEU A 315 -5.27 -14.90 15.83
C LEU A 315 -6.65 -15.24 15.28
N VAL A 316 -7.70 -14.85 16.01
CA VAL A 316 -9.10 -14.96 15.58
C VAL A 316 -9.70 -13.57 15.51
N LEU A 317 -10.05 -13.12 14.31
CA LEU A 317 -10.80 -11.89 14.10
C LEU A 317 -12.28 -12.24 13.94
N VAL A 318 -13.14 -11.56 14.69
CA VAL A 318 -14.58 -11.79 14.70
C VAL A 318 -15.30 -10.61 14.09
N HIS A 319 -15.97 -10.83 12.97
CA HIS A 319 -16.61 -9.78 12.17
C HIS A 319 -18.11 -9.66 12.44
N THR A 320 -18.75 -10.73 12.92
CA THR A 320 -20.21 -10.80 13.10
C THR A 320 -20.60 -11.35 14.48
N ASP A 321 -21.80 -11.00 14.95
CA ASP A 321 -22.36 -11.56 16.18
C ASP A 321 -22.48 -13.09 16.10
N LYS A 322 -22.80 -13.63 14.92
CA LYS A 322 -22.84 -15.07 14.66
C LYS A 322 -21.47 -15.74 14.89
N GLY A 323 -20.39 -15.12 14.44
CA GLY A 323 -19.02 -15.58 14.72
C GLY A 323 -18.69 -15.53 16.21
N LYS A 324 -19.13 -14.47 16.90
CA LYS A 324 -18.95 -14.30 18.36
C LYS A 324 -19.71 -15.35 19.17
N GLU A 325 -20.97 -15.61 18.82
CA GLU A 325 -21.80 -16.64 19.44
C GLU A 325 -21.16 -18.03 19.27
N LEU A 326 -20.67 -18.36 18.07
CA LEU A 326 -19.99 -19.62 17.81
C LEU A 326 -18.75 -19.80 18.70
N LEU A 327 -17.90 -18.77 18.85
CA LEU A 327 -16.76 -18.86 19.78
C LEU A 327 -17.20 -19.03 21.23
N GLY A 328 -18.29 -18.38 21.64
CA GLY A 328 -18.88 -18.55 22.97
C GLY A 328 -19.31 -20.00 23.26
N GLN A 329 -19.79 -20.73 22.24
CA GLN A 329 -20.15 -22.15 22.33
C GLN A 329 -18.91 -23.07 22.45
N LEU A 330 -17.71 -22.57 22.16
CA LEU A 330 -16.45 -23.33 22.24
C LEU A 330 -15.68 -23.11 23.54
N LYS A 331 -16.11 -22.21 24.44
CA LYS A 331 -15.34 -21.73 25.61
C LYS A 331 -14.75 -22.83 26.51
N ASP A 332 -15.37 -24.01 26.59
CA ASP A 332 -14.91 -25.12 27.42
C ASP A 332 -13.86 -26.00 26.71
N ARG A 333 -13.61 -25.76 25.42
CA ARG A 333 -12.65 -26.47 24.56
C ARG A 333 -11.50 -25.61 24.07
N ILE A 334 -11.63 -24.28 24.17
CA ILE A 334 -10.62 -23.33 23.72
C ILE A 334 -10.21 -22.39 24.84
N PHE A 335 -8.95 -21.98 24.84
CA PHE A 335 -8.55 -20.74 25.46
C PHE A 335 -8.93 -19.56 24.57
N LEU A 336 -9.42 -18.48 25.17
CA LEU A 336 -9.77 -17.25 24.46
C LEU A 336 -9.38 -16.03 25.32
N SER A 337 -8.55 -15.14 24.77
CA SER A 337 -8.19 -13.84 25.37
C SER A 337 -8.45 -12.73 24.37
N ARG A 338 -9.12 -11.65 24.81
CA ARG A 338 -9.39 -10.49 23.95
C ARG A 338 -8.15 -9.63 23.86
N GLU A 339 -7.75 -9.27 22.66
CA GLU A 339 -6.57 -8.44 22.41
C GLU A 339 -6.94 -7.10 21.76
N PRO A 340 -6.09 -6.07 21.89
CA PRO A 340 -6.18 -4.87 21.07
C PRO A 340 -6.01 -5.22 19.58
N LEU A 341 -6.94 -4.78 18.74
CA LEU A 341 -6.95 -5.10 17.31
C LEU A 341 -5.72 -4.54 16.58
N ASP A 342 -5.31 -3.33 16.93
CA ASP A 342 -4.18 -2.64 16.33
C ASP A 342 -2.84 -3.33 16.61
N GLU A 343 -2.69 -3.89 17.81
CA GLU A 343 -1.54 -4.73 18.17
C GLU A 343 -1.60 -6.10 17.46
N ALA A 344 -2.78 -6.72 17.41
CA ALA A 344 -2.98 -8.01 16.75
C ALA A 344 -2.63 -7.98 15.25
N LEU A 345 -2.89 -6.85 14.58
CA LEU A 345 -2.61 -6.66 13.16
C LEU A 345 -1.21 -6.15 12.84
N PHE A 346 -0.42 -5.74 13.85
CA PHE A 346 0.88 -5.10 13.64
C PHE A 346 1.89 -5.98 12.90
N ASP A 347 2.03 -7.24 13.32
CA ASP A 347 2.90 -8.23 12.65
C ASP A 347 2.13 -9.12 11.65
N ASN A 348 0.82 -8.90 11.50
CA ASN A 348 -0.06 -9.59 10.57
C ASN A 348 -0.45 -8.71 9.37
N VAL A 349 0.54 -7.97 8.83
CA VAL A 349 0.32 -6.94 7.80
C VAL A 349 -0.33 -7.45 6.50
N SER A 350 -0.24 -8.75 6.20
CA SER A 350 -0.90 -9.36 5.04
C SER A 350 -2.44 -9.34 5.13
N PHE A 351 -3.00 -9.04 6.30
CA PHE A 351 -4.44 -8.76 6.48
C PHE A 351 -4.83 -7.32 6.07
N LEU A 352 -3.86 -6.40 6.02
CA LEU A 352 -4.10 -4.97 5.75
C LEU A 352 -3.67 -4.55 4.35
N ARG A 353 -2.78 -5.31 3.69
CA ARG A 353 -2.23 -4.93 2.38
C ARG A 353 -1.60 -6.08 1.61
N SER A 354 -1.42 -5.85 0.31
CA SER A 354 -0.72 -6.71 -0.64
C SER A 354 0.80 -6.48 -0.65
N TRP A 355 1.58 -7.48 -1.01
CA TRP A 355 3.02 -7.33 -1.24
C TRP A 355 3.31 -6.96 -2.70
N PRO A 356 4.28 -6.07 -2.97
CA PRO A 356 4.56 -5.64 -4.34
C PRO A 356 5.18 -6.76 -5.18
N GLU A 357 4.93 -6.73 -6.49
CA GLU A 357 5.50 -7.73 -7.40
C GLU A 357 7.03 -7.60 -7.50
N PRO A 358 7.81 -8.68 -7.31
CA PRO A 358 9.24 -8.65 -7.57
C PRO A 358 9.55 -8.72 -9.08
N ARG A 359 10.56 -7.97 -9.57
CA ARG A 359 10.95 -7.96 -11.00
C ARG A 359 11.23 -9.34 -11.60
N GLY A 360 11.69 -10.26 -10.75
CA GLY A 360 11.99 -11.63 -11.14
C GLY A 360 10.78 -12.54 -11.31
N ARG A 361 9.56 -12.11 -10.93
CA ARG A 361 8.36 -12.98 -10.88
C ARG A 361 7.98 -13.51 -12.26
N GLN A 362 7.67 -12.66 -13.23
CA GLN A 362 7.23 -13.19 -14.55
C GLN A 362 8.30 -14.07 -15.18
N ALA A 363 9.56 -13.63 -15.10
CA ALA A 363 10.69 -14.41 -15.59
C ALA A 363 10.94 -15.70 -14.79
N MET A 364 10.51 -15.80 -13.53
CA MET A 364 10.50 -17.03 -12.74
C MET A 364 9.47 -18.00 -13.33
N LEU A 365 8.24 -17.52 -13.56
CA LEU A 365 7.13 -18.31 -14.10
C LEU A 365 7.42 -18.79 -15.53
N ASP A 366 7.90 -17.91 -16.41
CA ASP A 366 8.26 -18.25 -17.81
C ASP A 366 9.37 -19.31 -17.88
N GLU A 367 10.32 -19.31 -16.93
CA GLU A 367 11.44 -20.26 -16.88
C GLU A 367 11.09 -21.54 -16.07
N LEU A 368 9.85 -21.73 -15.60
CA LEU A 368 9.41 -22.96 -14.92
C LEU A 368 9.52 -24.20 -15.83
N SER A 369 9.26 -24.06 -17.13
CA SER A 369 9.49 -25.13 -18.12
C SER A 369 10.89 -25.10 -18.73
N GLY A 370 11.78 -24.26 -18.21
CA GLY A 370 13.13 -24.02 -18.72
C GLY A 370 14.17 -25.07 -18.32
N ARG A 371 15.41 -24.87 -18.77
CA ARG A 371 16.52 -25.83 -18.59
C ARG A 371 17.23 -25.75 -17.24
N LEU A 372 17.15 -24.63 -16.52
CA LEU A 372 17.79 -24.48 -15.21
C LEU A 372 17.16 -25.44 -14.21
N SER A 373 17.95 -26.01 -13.30
CA SER A 373 17.36 -26.73 -12.16
C SER A 373 16.53 -25.77 -11.30
N LEU A 374 15.54 -26.29 -10.57
CA LEU A 374 14.69 -25.46 -9.71
C LEU A 374 15.50 -24.62 -8.69
N PRO A 375 16.49 -25.18 -7.95
CA PRO A 375 17.32 -24.38 -7.04
C PRO A 375 18.12 -23.27 -7.74
N GLU A 376 18.67 -23.54 -8.94
CA GLU A 376 19.42 -22.53 -9.70
C GLU A 376 18.51 -21.41 -10.18
N LEU A 377 17.31 -21.75 -10.65
CA LEU A 377 16.32 -20.78 -11.08
C LEU A 377 15.90 -19.88 -9.91
N VAL A 378 15.51 -20.45 -8.77
CA VAL A 378 15.10 -19.69 -7.57
C VAL A 378 16.24 -18.78 -7.13
N ARG A 379 17.48 -19.29 -6.99
CA ARG A 379 18.64 -18.47 -6.60
C ARG A 379 18.91 -17.32 -7.57
N LYS A 380 18.92 -17.59 -8.89
CA LYS A 380 19.11 -16.57 -9.93
C LYS A 380 18.07 -15.44 -9.83
N ARG A 381 16.83 -15.77 -9.48
CA ARG A 381 15.75 -14.80 -9.29
C ARG A 381 15.85 -14.08 -7.95
N MET A 382 16.25 -14.78 -6.90
CA MET A 382 16.53 -14.20 -5.59
C MET A 382 17.64 -13.13 -5.64
N ASP A 383 18.71 -13.38 -6.39
CA ASP A 383 19.79 -12.41 -6.60
C ASP A 383 19.33 -11.15 -7.37
N SER A 384 18.14 -11.21 -7.97
CA SER A 384 17.51 -10.13 -8.74
C SER A 384 16.27 -9.52 -8.05
N LEU A 385 16.10 -9.74 -6.73
CA LEU A 385 14.95 -9.27 -5.91
C LEU A 385 14.90 -7.75 -5.70
N LEU A 386 15.11 -6.97 -6.75
CA LEU A 386 14.66 -5.60 -6.77
C LEU A 386 13.12 -5.62 -6.93
N PRO A 387 12.35 -5.09 -5.97
CA PRO A 387 10.92 -4.99 -6.12
C PRO A 387 10.59 -4.10 -7.33
N ARG A 388 9.55 -4.47 -8.06
CA ARG A 388 9.04 -3.68 -9.18
C ARG A 388 7.85 -2.85 -8.71
N TYR A 389 7.79 -1.61 -9.16
CA TYR A 389 6.65 -0.74 -8.96
C TYR A 389 6.30 -0.05 -10.27
N ASP A 390 5.01 -0.01 -10.59
CA ASP A 390 4.50 0.73 -11.74
C ASP A 390 4.73 2.23 -11.51
N VAL A 391 4.46 2.73 -10.29
CA VAL A 391 4.55 4.15 -9.96
C VAL A 391 5.32 4.41 -8.67
N GLY A 392 6.39 5.20 -8.74
CA GLY A 392 7.15 5.69 -7.59
C GLY A 392 6.86 7.16 -7.32
N ILE A 393 6.34 7.48 -6.14
CA ILE A 393 5.77 8.79 -5.82
C ILE A 393 6.68 9.53 -4.83
N VAL A 394 7.08 10.75 -5.20
CA VAL A 394 7.72 11.70 -4.28
C VAL A 394 6.66 12.66 -3.76
N GLY A 395 6.49 12.72 -2.43
CA GLY A 395 5.54 13.62 -1.77
C GLY A 395 6.08 14.11 -0.42
N LEU A 396 5.21 14.71 0.40
CA LEU A 396 5.55 15.21 1.74
C LEU A 396 5.00 14.33 2.87
N TRP A 397 4.62 13.09 2.54
CA TRP A 397 3.92 12.14 3.41
C TRP A 397 4.67 11.77 4.69
N TYR A 398 6.01 11.85 4.68
CA TYR A 398 6.87 11.57 5.83
C TYR A 398 6.90 12.71 6.85
N SER A 399 6.28 13.85 6.54
CA SER A 399 6.18 14.97 7.50
C SER A 399 5.19 14.61 8.62
N CYS A 400 5.44 15.12 9.84
CA CYS A 400 4.55 14.92 10.99
C CYS A 400 3.26 15.76 10.88
N ASN A 401 2.50 15.59 9.80
CA ASN A 401 1.25 16.29 9.51
C ASN A 401 0.19 15.32 8.95
N TYR A 402 -1.01 15.34 9.52
CA TYR A 402 -2.10 14.42 9.16
C TYR A 402 -2.53 14.55 7.69
N GLY A 403 -2.62 15.78 7.18
CA GLY A 403 -2.98 16.01 5.79
C GLY A 403 -1.96 15.43 4.81
N ALA A 404 -0.67 15.65 5.08
CA ALA A 404 0.40 15.19 4.21
C ALA A 404 0.51 13.65 4.14
N ILE A 405 0.44 12.97 5.28
CA ILE A 405 0.51 11.50 5.32
C ILE A 405 -0.73 10.86 4.68
N LEU A 406 -1.92 11.42 4.90
CA LEU A 406 -3.17 10.94 4.31
C LEU A 406 -3.23 11.21 2.81
N ASN A 407 -2.63 12.29 2.33
CA ASN A 407 -2.47 12.53 0.90
C ASN A 407 -1.55 11.48 0.25
N GLY A 408 -0.45 11.12 0.91
CA GLY A 408 0.42 10.02 0.47
C GLY A 408 -0.31 8.68 0.41
N TYR A 409 -1.04 8.33 1.50
CA TYR A 409 -1.90 7.15 1.57
C TYR A 409 -2.92 7.15 0.41
N ALA A 410 -3.65 8.24 0.23
CA ALA A 410 -4.70 8.36 -0.77
C ALA A 410 -4.17 8.24 -2.21
N THR A 411 -3.03 8.86 -2.50
CA THR A 411 -2.41 8.80 -3.84
C THR A 411 -1.99 7.36 -4.17
N MET A 412 -1.34 6.68 -3.22
CA MET A 412 -0.95 5.28 -3.37
C MET A 412 -2.17 4.36 -3.49
N ALA A 413 -3.16 4.53 -2.60
CA ALA A 413 -4.38 3.72 -2.59
C ALA A 413 -5.21 3.88 -3.87
N ALA A 414 -5.35 5.10 -4.41
CA ALA A 414 -6.07 5.32 -5.67
C ALA A 414 -5.38 4.62 -6.85
N LEU A 415 -4.05 4.65 -6.93
CA LEU A 415 -3.30 3.94 -7.98
C LEU A 415 -3.41 2.42 -7.83
N ASN A 416 -3.33 1.90 -6.60
CA ASN A 416 -3.56 0.49 -6.32
C ASN A 416 -4.98 0.07 -6.70
N GLU A 417 -6.02 0.85 -6.35
CA GLU A 417 -7.41 0.58 -6.76
C GLU A 417 -7.58 0.54 -8.29
N MET A 418 -6.76 1.28 -9.04
CA MET A 418 -6.70 1.26 -10.52
C MET A 418 -5.90 0.08 -11.10
N GLY A 419 -5.31 -0.78 -10.26
CA GLY A 419 -4.51 -1.93 -10.72
C GLY A 419 -3.00 -1.70 -10.78
N TYR A 420 -2.49 -0.54 -10.35
CA TYR A 420 -1.06 -0.22 -10.42
C TYR A 420 -0.36 -0.42 -9.07
N SER A 421 0.80 -1.06 -9.07
CA SER A 421 1.66 -1.16 -7.90
C SER A 421 2.36 0.18 -7.61
N ALA A 422 1.92 0.88 -6.56
CA ALA A 422 2.49 2.17 -6.16
C ALA A 422 3.43 2.06 -4.94
N VAL A 423 4.50 2.86 -4.94
CA VAL A 423 5.41 3.03 -3.79
C VAL A 423 5.66 4.49 -3.48
N LEU A 424 5.66 4.83 -2.20
CA LEU A 424 6.06 6.13 -1.70
C LEU A 424 7.58 6.17 -1.48
N ILE A 425 8.28 7.09 -2.14
CA ILE A 425 9.73 7.24 -2.02
C ILE A 425 10.04 8.06 -0.76
N ASP A 426 10.78 7.45 0.17
CA ASP A 426 11.11 8.08 1.46
C ASP A 426 12.34 8.99 1.34
N THR A 427 12.08 10.24 0.97
CA THR A 427 13.11 11.29 0.91
C THR A 427 13.30 12.03 2.22
N ALA A 428 12.74 11.57 3.34
CA ALA A 428 12.88 12.24 4.64
C ALA A 428 14.34 12.49 5.05
N PRO A 429 15.28 11.53 4.88
CA PRO A 429 16.69 11.77 5.21
C PRO A 429 17.37 12.83 4.34
N LEU A 430 16.79 13.12 3.17
CA LEU A 430 17.26 14.14 2.24
C LEU A 430 16.55 15.49 2.44
N SER A 431 15.69 15.61 3.45
CA SER A 431 14.81 16.76 3.64
C SER A 431 15.22 17.64 4.84
N GLY A 432 15.23 18.95 4.59
CA GLY A 432 15.33 19.99 5.60
C GLY A 432 16.64 20.04 6.40
N SER A 433 16.58 20.75 7.52
CA SER A 433 17.65 20.81 8.51
C SER A 433 17.77 19.48 9.29
N ARG A 434 18.92 19.27 9.96
CA ARG A 434 19.19 18.03 10.73
C ARG A 434 18.10 17.72 11.77
N SER A 435 17.53 18.75 12.39
CA SER A 435 16.44 18.60 13.36
C SER A 435 15.15 18.09 12.71
N LYS A 436 14.78 18.62 11.53
CA LYS A 436 13.64 18.14 10.74
C LYS A 436 13.83 16.69 10.32
N MET A 437 15.02 16.37 9.80
CA MET A 437 15.39 15.01 9.41
C MET A 437 15.21 14.02 10.57
N LEU A 438 15.87 14.26 11.72
CA LEU A 438 15.80 13.36 12.88
C LEU A 438 14.36 13.07 13.29
N ARG A 439 13.52 14.10 13.30
CA ARG A 439 12.11 13.98 13.62
C ARG A 439 11.33 13.18 12.57
N TYR A 440 11.53 13.47 11.28
CA TYR A 440 10.82 12.79 10.21
C TYR A 440 11.27 11.34 10.02
N THR A 441 12.43 10.95 10.53
CA THR A 441 12.93 9.56 10.48
C THR A 441 12.68 8.77 11.76
N ASP A 442 12.13 9.40 12.81
CA ASP A 442 11.88 8.75 14.10
C ASP A 442 10.72 7.74 13.99
N THR A 443 11.07 6.46 14.11
CA THR A 443 10.15 5.33 13.99
C THR A 443 9.13 5.24 15.13
N LEU A 444 9.36 5.95 16.24
CA LEU A 444 8.45 6.00 17.38
C LEU A 444 7.32 7.03 17.21
N THR A 445 7.38 7.87 16.18
CA THR A 445 6.31 8.83 15.90
C THR A 445 5.05 8.12 15.39
N VAL A 446 3.88 8.61 15.78
CA VAL A 446 2.57 8.10 15.30
C VAL A 446 2.46 8.08 13.77
N PHE A 447 3.16 9.01 13.09
CA PHE A 447 3.21 9.09 11.63
C PHE A 447 4.05 7.97 11.01
N ARG A 448 5.20 7.62 11.60
CA ARG A 448 6.02 6.51 11.11
C ARG A 448 5.43 5.14 11.46
N GLN A 449 4.76 5.03 12.60
CA GLN A 449 3.95 3.85 12.93
C GLN A 449 2.80 3.67 11.94
N PHE A 450 2.07 4.75 11.63
CA PHE A 450 1.05 4.74 10.57
C PHE A 450 1.65 4.35 9.21
N ALA A 451 2.79 4.94 8.83
CA ALA A 451 3.46 4.62 7.57
C ALA A 451 3.86 3.13 7.49
N LYS A 452 4.44 2.58 8.57
CA LYS A 452 4.82 1.17 8.63
C LYS A 452 3.60 0.26 8.40
N ARG A 453 2.46 0.62 9.00
CA ARG A 453 1.21 -0.16 8.94
C ARG A 453 0.51 -0.03 7.59
N TRP A 454 0.34 1.19 7.08
CA TRP A 454 -0.59 1.49 5.98
C TRP A 454 0.06 1.88 4.66
N LEU A 455 1.37 2.17 4.63
CA LEU A 455 2.06 2.67 3.44
C LEU A 455 3.09 1.68 2.91
N HIS A 456 3.16 1.55 1.59
CA HIS A 456 4.29 0.93 0.91
C HIS A 456 5.35 2.00 0.64
N THR A 457 6.43 1.95 1.42
CA THR A 457 7.51 2.93 1.31
C THR A 457 8.81 2.25 0.90
N THR A 458 9.63 2.94 0.13
CA THR A 458 11.04 2.55 0.00
C THR A 458 11.73 2.60 1.37
N PRO A 459 12.87 1.92 1.57
CA PRO A 459 13.76 2.27 2.66
C PRO A 459 14.08 3.78 2.63
N PRO A 460 14.38 4.42 3.78
CA PRO A 460 14.79 5.82 3.82
C PRO A 460 15.99 6.08 2.90
N MET A 461 15.87 7.03 1.98
CA MET A 461 16.93 7.37 1.02
C MET A 461 18.01 8.19 1.72
N ALA A 462 19.11 7.54 2.12
CA ALA A 462 20.17 8.18 2.90
C ALA A 462 21.10 9.07 2.05
N HIS A 463 21.27 8.74 0.77
CA HIS A 463 22.13 9.47 -0.16
C HIS A 463 21.41 9.70 -1.50
N PRO A 464 21.67 10.81 -2.22
CA PRO A 464 21.17 11.02 -3.59
C PRO A 464 21.51 9.92 -4.62
N ARG A 465 22.37 8.95 -4.28
CA ARG A 465 22.73 7.81 -5.13
C ARG A 465 21.72 6.67 -4.98
N ASP A 466 21.03 6.60 -3.85
CA ASP A 466 19.99 5.61 -3.59
C ASP A 466 18.79 5.86 -4.52
N LEU A 467 18.48 7.14 -4.77
CA LEU A 467 17.48 7.57 -5.76
C LEU A 467 17.79 7.08 -7.18
N ALA A 468 19.07 6.93 -7.54
CA ALA A 468 19.43 6.47 -8.89
C ALA A 468 19.06 5.00 -9.10
N ARG A 469 19.15 4.16 -8.06
CA ARG A 469 18.79 2.73 -8.10
C ARG A 469 17.30 2.52 -8.35
N LEU A 470 16.45 3.49 -7.97
CA LEU A 470 15.01 3.43 -8.23
C LEU A 470 14.67 3.34 -9.72
N ASN A 471 15.54 3.79 -10.64
CA ASN A 471 15.32 3.64 -12.08
C ASN A 471 15.30 2.16 -12.51
N GLU A 472 15.89 1.27 -11.72
CA GLU A 472 15.84 -0.18 -11.88
C GLU A 472 14.73 -0.84 -11.06
N MET A 473 13.78 -0.07 -10.53
CA MET A 473 12.66 -0.60 -9.72
C MET A 473 11.33 -0.02 -10.17
N VAL A 474 11.32 1.23 -10.61
CA VAL A 474 10.14 2.03 -10.90
C VAL A 474 10.01 2.31 -12.39
N ASP A 475 8.81 2.13 -12.94
CA ASP A 475 8.52 2.38 -14.36
C ASP A 475 8.10 3.84 -14.62
N VAL A 476 7.25 4.41 -13.75
CA VAL A 476 6.79 5.82 -13.80
C VAL A 476 7.14 6.54 -12.50
N PHE A 477 7.74 7.72 -12.59
CA PHE A 477 7.95 8.60 -11.43
C PHE A 477 6.88 9.68 -11.36
N ALA A 478 6.33 9.90 -10.18
CA ALA A 478 5.28 10.89 -9.94
C ALA A 478 5.68 11.91 -8.86
N SER A 479 5.49 13.20 -9.15
CA SER A 479 5.31 14.18 -8.09
C SER A 479 3.92 14.01 -7.53
N GLY A 480 3.82 13.75 -6.23
CA GLY A 480 2.55 13.60 -5.54
C GLY A 480 1.80 14.93 -5.41
N SER A 481 0.66 14.85 -4.72
CA SER A 481 -0.14 16.00 -4.37
C SER A 481 0.45 16.69 -3.11
N ASP A 482 -0.38 17.40 -2.39
CA ASP A 482 0.00 18.40 -1.42
C ASP A 482 0.94 19.47 -2.00
N GLN A 483 1.56 20.26 -1.13
CA GLN A 483 2.42 21.36 -1.49
C GLN A 483 3.84 20.89 -1.89
N VAL A 484 3.96 19.80 -2.66
CA VAL A 484 5.26 19.18 -3.01
C VAL A 484 6.20 20.12 -3.79
N TRP A 485 5.65 21.10 -4.52
CA TRP A 485 6.42 22.11 -5.24
C TRP A 485 6.61 23.42 -4.46
N ASN A 486 6.08 23.51 -3.24
CA ASN A 486 6.28 24.66 -2.36
C ASN A 486 7.68 24.61 -1.75
N ILE A 487 8.56 25.49 -2.26
CA ILE A 487 9.93 25.59 -1.75
C ILE A 487 10.03 26.25 -0.36
N GLY A 488 8.94 26.83 0.16
CA GLY A 488 8.91 27.50 1.47
C GLY A 488 9.12 26.54 2.65
N TYR A 489 8.85 25.25 2.46
CA TYR A 489 9.17 24.22 3.45
C TYR A 489 10.67 23.88 3.51
N ASN A 490 11.46 24.40 2.57
CA ASN A 490 12.86 24.10 2.36
C ASN A 490 13.71 25.28 2.82
N GLU A 491 14.10 25.30 4.10
CA GLU A 491 15.00 26.31 4.70
C GLU A 491 16.35 26.42 3.96
N GLY A 492 16.37 27.11 2.82
CA GLY A 492 17.58 27.45 2.05
C GLY A 492 18.26 26.31 1.28
N GLN A 493 17.71 25.09 1.24
CA GLN A 493 18.38 23.95 0.58
C GLN A 493 17.96 23.74 -0.88
N GLN A 494 18.89 23.98 -1.81
CA GLN A 494 18.69 23.78 -3.25
C GLN A 494 18.45 22.31 -3.66
N HIS A 495 18.74 21.34 -2.79
CA HIS A 495 18.68 19.91 -3.11
C HIS A 495 17.25 19.33 -3.05
N ILE A 496 16.32 20.02 -2.37
CA ILE A 496 14.93 19.54 -2.19
C ILE A 496 14.07 19.72 -3.44
N ASP A 497 14.33 20.81 -4.17
CA ASP A 497 13.74 21.10 -5.48
C ASP A 497 14.09 20.00 -6.51
N ASP A 498 15.29 19.39 -6.41
CA ASP A 498 15.71 18.38 -7.38
C ASP A 498 14.90 17.08 -7.30
N TYR A 499 14.57 16.60 -6.12
CA TYR A 499 13.83 15.33 -5.99
C TYR A 499 12.31 15.54 -6.05
N SER A 500 11.78 16.65 -5.52
CA SER A 500 10.35 17.02 -5.71
C SER A 500 9.99 17.24 -7.18
N LEU A 501 10.96 17.64 -8.01
CA LEU A 501 10.85 17.74 -9.47
C LEU A 501 11.38 16.51 -10.24
N LEU A 502 11.66 15.39 -9.55
CA LEU A 502 12.03 14.10 -10.15
C LEU A 502 13.32 14.12 -11.01
N ARG A 503 14.31 14.95 -10.66
CA ARG A 503 15.57 15.07 -11.42
C ARG A 503 16.38 13.78 -11.51
N PHE A 504 16.22 12.89 -10.53
CA PHE A 504 16.94 11.61 -10.47
C PHE A 504 16.38 10.57 -11.44
N ALA A 505 15.16 10.76 -11.96
CA ALA A 505 14.60 9.90 -12.98
C ALA A 505 15.45 10.01 -14.25
N ASN A 506 15.73 8.86 -14.86
CA ASN A 506 16.46 8.80 -16.11
C ASN A 506 15.62 9.40 -17.26
N PRO A 507 16.24 9.75 -18.40
CA PRO A 507 15.53 10.35 -19.53
C PRO A 507 14.45 9.45 -20.14
N GLU A 508 14.66 8.14 -20.20
CA GLU A 508 13.69 7.17 -20.72
C GLU A 508 12.47 6.97 -19.80
N LYS A 509 12.58 7.36 -18.53
CA LYS A 509 11.51 7.18 -17.56
C LYS A 509 10.40 8.19 -17.75
N LYS A 510 9.18 7.72 -17.53
CA LYS A 510 7.99 8.56 -17.54
C LYS A 510 7.92 9.37 -16.25
N ARG A 511 7.51 10.63 -16.36
CA ARG A 511 7.42 11.60 -15.28
C ARG A 511 6.06 12.27 -15.33
N ILE A 512 5.30 12.14 -14.26
CA ILE A 512 3.98 12.77 -14.15
C ILE A 512 3.88 13.60 -12.87
N ALA A 513 2.96 14.55 -12.86
CA ALA A 513 2.53 15.22 -11.65
C ALA A 513 1.07 14.86 -11.38
N ILE A 514 0.78 14.41 -10.16
CA ILE A 514 -0.56 14.01 -9.73
C ILE A 514 -1.05 15.05 -8.72
N ALA A 515 -1.92 15.95 -9.18
CA ALA A 515 -2.54 16.98 -8.35
C ALA A 515 -1.54 17.84 -7.55
N SER A 516 -0.32 18.03 -8.06
CA SER A 516 0.76 18.75 -7.36
C SER A 516 0.39 20.22 -7.13
N SER A 517 0.89 20.80 -6.04
CA SER A 517 0.60 22.18 -5.66
C SER A 517 1.86 22.99 -5.38
N PHE A 518 1.85 24.26 -5.82
CA PHE A 518 2.86 25.25 -5.47
C PHE A 518 2.61 25.84 -4.07
N GLY A 519 1.44 25.61 -3.48
CA GLY A 519 1.03 26.12 -2.17
C GLY A 519 0.62 27.58 -2.14
N HIS A 520 0.96 28.36 -3.17
CA HIS A 520 0.71 29.80 -3.25
C HIS A 520 0.21 30.18 -4.66
N ALA A 521 -0.46 31.34 -4.75
CA ALA A 521 -0.93 31.87 -6.03
C ALA A 521 0.21 32.29 -6.98
N ASN A 522 1.43 32.43 -6.45
CA ASN A 522 2.65 32.70 -7.19
C ASN A 522 3.73 31.69 -6.80
N ASP A 523 4.59 31.32 -7.75
CA ASP A 523 5.80 30.58 -7.44
C ASP A 523 6.81 31.49 -6.72
N ILE A 524 7.20 31.11 -5.51
CA ILE A 524 8.10 31.88 -4.65
C ILE A 524 9.59 31.62 -4.94
N ARG A 525 9.91 30.79 -5.94
CA ARG A 525 11.28 30.56 -6.42
C ARG A 525 11.93 31.85 -6.93
N ASN A 526 13.22 32.00 -6.65
CA ASN A 526 14.01 33.06 -7.28
C ASN A 526 14.27 32.77 -8.77
N PRO A 527 14.71 33.75 -9.59
CA PRO A 527 14.87 33.57 -11.03
C PRO A 527 15.81 32.42 -11.45
N GLN A 528 16.84 32.10 -10.64
CA GLN A 528 17.74 30.99 -10.93
C GLN A 528 17.07 29.64 -10.67
N GLN A 529 16.33 29.52 -9.57
CA GLN A 529 15.54 28.34 -9.23
C GLN A 529 14.42 28.13 -10.26
N MET A 530 13.71 29.19 -10.67
CA MET A 530 12.69 29.11 -11.72
C MET A 530 13.25 28.58 -13.04
N ARG A 531 14.42 29.06 -13.49
CA ARG A 531 15.06 28.54 -14.71
C ARG A 531 15.38 27.04 -14.62
N ARG A 532 15.86 26.60 -13.45
CA ARG A 532 16.16 25.20 -13.18
C ARG A 532 14.88 24.35 -13.19
N ALA A 533 13.87 24.78 -12.45
CA ALA A 533 12.58 24.11 -12.37
C ALA A 533 11.89 24.03 -13.74
N LYS A 534 11.98 25.09 -14.56
CA LYS A 534 11.47 25.09 -15.94
C LYS A 534 12.04 23.94 -16.77
N GLY A 535 13.35 23.74 -16.74
CA GLY A 535 13.99 22.63 -17.46
C GLY A 535 13.59 21.25 -16.95
N MET A 536 13.12 21.12 -15.69
CA MET A 536 12.68 19.84 -15.12
C MET A 536 11.20 19.59 -15.37
N LEU A 537 10.34 20.58 -15.14
CA LEU A 537 8.90 20.51 -15.37
C LEU A 537 8.58 20.28 -16.84
N GLN A 538 9.37 20.84 -17.77
CA GLN A 538 9.20 20.59 -19.21
C GLN A 538 9.55 19.15 -19.64
N CYS A 539 10.20 18.36 -18.77
CA CYS A 539 10.44 16.94 -18.99
C CYS A 539 9.31 16.05 -18.46
N TYR A 540 8.23 16.62 -17.92
CA TYR A 540 7.06 15.84 -17.49
C TYR A 540 6.24 15.46 -18.72
N ASP A 541 5.84 14.20 -18.78
CA ASP A 541 4.97 13.66 -19.82
C ASP A 541 3.54 14.16 -19.65
N ALA A 542 3.10 14.33 -18.41
CA ALA A 542 1.81 14.92 -18.07
C ALA A 542 1.89 15.67 -16.74
N VAL A 543 1.16 16.78 -16.62
CA VAL A 543 1.13 17.59 -15.40
C VAL A 543 -0.32 17.83 -14.99
N SER A 544 -0.67 17.42 -13.76
CA SER A 544 -1.91 17.81 -13.12
C SER A 544 -1.67 18.54 -11.79
N VAL A 545 -2.61 19.41 -11.44
CA VAL A 545 -2.60 20.27 -10.26
C VAL A 545 -3.99 20.31 -9.60
N ARG A 546 -4.07 20.73 -8.33
CA ARG A 546 -5.32 20.76 -7.55
C ARG A 546 -5.91 22.15 -7.31
N GLU A 547 -5.32 23.18 -7.92
CA GLU A 547 -5.82 24.55 -7.80
C GLU A 547 -5.65 25.34 -9.12
N ASP A 548 -6.59 26.24 -9.39
CA ASP A 548 -6.60 27.03 -10.64
C ASP A 548 -5.35 27.91 -10.76
N SER A 549 -4.88 28.49 -9.64
CA SER A 549 -3.68 29.34 -9.65
C SER A 549 -2.42 28.60 -10.11
N ALA A 550 -2.34 27.28 -9.87
CA ALA A 550 -1.21 26.48 -10.34
C ALA A 550 -1.23 26.28 -11.86
N LEU A 551 -2.41 26.22 -12.49
CA LEU A 551 -2.51 26.22 -13.96
C LEU A 551 -1.96 27.52 -14.55
N ASP A 552 -2.29 28.66 -13.93
CA ASP A 552 -1.78 29.95 -14.38
C ASP A 552 -0.26 30.07 -14.22
N ILE A 553 0.31 29.56 -13.13
CA ILE A 553 1.78 29.47 -12.93
C ILE A 553 2.41 28.61 -14.03
N LEU A 554 1.88 27.41 -14.28
CA LEU A 554 2.40 26.48 -15.30
C LEU A 554 2.38 27.10 -16.70
N ARG A 555 1.28 27.77 -17.06
CA ARG A 555 1.13 28.41 -18.37
C ARG A 555 2.06 29.62 -18.52
N SER A 556 2.00 30.55 -17.57
CA SER A 556 2.65 31.86 -17.69
C SER A 556 4.16 31.83 -17.44
N GLN A 557 4.63 30.98 -16.52
CA GLN A 557 6.05 30.95 -16.12
C GLN A 557 6.80 29.79 -16.78
N TYR A 558 6.14 28.65 -16.95
CA TYR A 558 6.77 27.41 -17.40
C TYR A 558 6.45 27.01 -18.85
N GLY A 559 5.38 27.57 -19.44
CA GLY A 559 4.95 27.25 -20.81
C GLY A 559 4.44 25.81 -20.94
N ILE A 560 3.79 25.32 -19.87
CA ILE A 560 3.25 23.96 -19.72
C ILE A 560 1.73 24.05 -19.65
N GLN A 561 1.05 23.17 -20.38
CA GLN A 561 -0.40 22.99 -20.26
C GLN A 561 -0.65 21.94 -19.19
N GLY A 562 -1.20 22.35 -18.05
CA GLY A 562 -1.59 21.46 -16.96
C GLY A 562 -3.07 21.06 -17.03
N THR A 563 -3.43 20.02 -16.30
CA THR A 563 -4.84 19.63 -16.06
C THR A 563 -5.20 19.87 -14.60
N HIS A 564 -6.38 20.41 -14.32
CA HIS A 564 -6.89 20.50 -12.96
C HIS A 564 -7.64 19.20 -12.64
N ILE A 565 -7.17 18.45 -11.66
CA ILE A 565 -7.86 17.25 -11.13
C ILE A 565 -8.09 17.40 -9.63
N LEU A 566 -9.03 16.64 -9.08
CA LEU A 566 -9.25 16.62 -7.62
C LEU A 566 -8.00 16.16 -6.87
N ASP A 567 -7.88 16.62 -5.63
CA ASP A 567 -6.87 16.10 -4.71
C ASP A 567 -7.04 14.57 -4.53
N PRO A 568 -5.95 13.78 -4.47
CA PRO A 568 -6.02 12.33 -4.36
C PRO A 568 -6.83 11.82 -3.17
N VAL A 569 -7.03 12.63 -2.12
CA VAL A 569 -7.91 12.27 -1.00
C VAL A 569 -9.37 12.02 -1.42
N PHE A 570 -9.81 12.58 -2.56
CA PHE A 570 -11.13 12.28 -3.14
C PHE A 570 -11.08 11.12 -4.15
N LEU A 571 -9.91 10.79 -4.69
CA LEU A 571 -9.74 9.70 -5.65
C LEU A 571 -9.73 8.34 -4.96
N CYS A 572 -9.11 8.26 -3.78
CA CYS A 572 -9.18 7.09 -2.92
C CYS A 572 -10.63 6.81 -2.49
N SER A 573 -11.04 5.54 -2.46
CA SER A 573 -12.37 5.19 -1.97
C SER A 573 -12.53 5.49 -0.48
N ARG A 574 -13.72 5.96 -0.08
CA ARG A 574 -14.02 6.25 1.34
C ARG A 574 -13.83 5.01 2.22
N LYS A 575 -14.11 3.81 1.69
CA LYS A 575 -13.94 2.52 2.37
C LYS A 575 -12.54 2.35 2.96
N LYS A 576 -11.50 2.85 2.28
CA LYS A 576 -10.12 2.84 2.78
C LYS A 576 -9.94 3.69 4.04
N TYR A 577 -10.54 4.87 4.09
CA TYR A 577 -10.50 5.71 5.28
C TYR A 577 -11.37 5.16 6.42
N ASP A 578 -12.51 4.56 6.08
CA ASP A 578 -13.35 3.87 7.05
C ASP A 578 -12.54 2.74 7.71
N ALA A 579 -11.82 1.92 6.95
CA ALA A 579 -10.95 0.86 7.48
C ALA A 579 -9.88 1.40 8.45
N VAL A 580 -9.25 2.52 8.11
CA VAL A 580 -8.27 3.19 8.99
C VAL A 580 -8.93 3.73 10.26
N SER A 581 -10.09 4.38 10.14
CA SER A 581 -10.88 4.94 11.25
C SER A 581 -11.30 3.89 12.28
N LEU A 582 -11.56 2.67 11.81
CA LEU A 582 -12.00 1.55 12.65
C LEU A 582 -10.89 1.01 13.57
N LEU A 583 -9.62 1.23 13.22
CA LEU A 583 -8.49 0.87 14.07
C LEU A 583 -8.12 1.98 15.06
N ALA A 584 -8.91 3.05 15.17
CA ALA A 584 -8.67 4.08 16.16
C ALA A 584 -8.86 3.51 17.58
N PRO A 585 -7.90 3.72 18.52
CA PRO A 585 -8.00 3.25 19.91
C PRO A 585 -9.05 4.02 20.75
N VAL A 586 -10.13 4.53 20.15
CA VAL A 586 -11.17 5.36 20.79
C VAL A 586 -12.55 4.90 20.32
N GLN A 587 -13.52 4.83 21.24
CA GLN A 587 -14.89 4.34 20.98
C GLN A 587 -15.95 5.46 20.87
N ARG A 588 -15.57 6.69 20.51
CA ARG A 588 -16.54 7.80 20.37
C ARG A 588 -17.37 7.60 19.10
N THR A 589 -18.44 6.82 19.23
CA THR A 589 -19.30 6.42 18.12
C THR A 589 -20.49 7.35 17.89
N GLU A 590 -20.73 8.29 18.82
CA GLU A 590 -21.88 9.20 18.77
C GLU A 590 -21.57 10.51 18.02
N GLN A 591 -22.43 10.88 17.06
CA GLN A 591 -22.38 12.14 16.31
C GLN A 591 -22.85 13.33 17.15
N THR A 592 -22.26 13.50 18.33
CA THR A 592 -22.73 14.45 19.35
C THR A 592 -21.71 15.53 19.69
N TYR A 593 -20.57 15.59 18.98
CA TYR A 593 -19.49 16.53 19.28
C TYR A 593 -19.00 17.34 18.06
N LEU A 594 -18.41 18.49 18.33
CA LEU A 594 -17.69 19.35 17.39
C LEU A 594 -16.23 18.87 17.30
N ALA A 595 -15.78 18.50 16.11
CA ALA A 595 -14.35 18.26 15.86
C ALA A 595 -13.69 19.53 15.32
N SER A 596 -12.45 19.79 15.72
CA SER A 596 -11.64 20.81 15.05
C SER A 596 -10.26 20.31 14.69
N TYR A 597 -9.76 20.71 13.52
CA TYR A 597 -8.35 20.52 13.15
C TYR A 597 -7.71 21.86 12.81
N LEU A 598 -6.78 22.33 13.65
CA LEU A 598 -6.13 23.63 13.50
C LEU A 598 -4.62 23.52 13.30
N LEU A 599 -4.13 24.15 12.22
CA LEU A 599 -2.72 24.28 11.88
C LEU A 599 -2.06 25.49 12.56
N ASP A 600 -2.77 26.62 12.58
CA ASP A 600 -2.30 27.86 13.21
C ASP A 600 -3.31 28.35 14.25
N PRO A 601 -3.19 27.89 15.51
CA PRO A 601 -3.93 28.45 16.63
C PRO A 601 -3.89 29.99 16.67
N SER A 602 -5.01 30.61 17.02
CA SER A 602 -5.11 32.05 17.24
C SER A 602 -6.30 32.38 18.12
N VAL A 603 -6.28 33.58 18.71
CA VAL A 603 -7.40 34.09 19.54
C VAL A 603 -8.70 34.15 18.73
N GLY A 604 -8.65 34.58 17.47
CA GLY A 604 -9.83 34.62 16.59
C GLY A 604 -10.42 33.23 16.33
N LYS A 605 -9.57 32.22 16.07
CA LYS A 605 -10.02 30.84 15.88
C LYS A 605 -10.58 30.22 17.16
N LYS A 606 -9.99 30.54 18.32
CA LYS A 606 -10.54 30.17 19.64
C LYS A 606 -11.94 30.73 19.83
N ALA A 607 -12.17 32.00 19.50
CA ALA A 607 -13.49 32.63 19.60
C ALA A 607 -14.53 31.95 18.70
N VAL A 608 -14.17 31.58 17.47
CA VAL A 608 -15.06 30.81 16.56
C VAL A 608 -15.44 29.46 17.17
N LEU A 609 -14.48 28.73 17.74
CA LEU A 609 -14.75 27.43 18.37
C LEU A 609 -15.66 27.55 19.59
N GLN A 610 -15.40 28.52 20.47
CA GLN A 610 -16.22 28.76 21.67
C GLN A 610 -17.65 29.18 21.29
N TYR A 611 -17.79 30.07 20.31
CA TYR A 611 -19.09 30.44 19.77
C TYR A 611 -19.83 29.23 19.20
N ALA A 612 -19.17 28.43 18.36
CA ALA A 612 -19.78 27.23 17.78
C ALA A 612 -20.20 26.20 18.83
N GLN A 613 -19.37 25.97 19.86
CA GLN A 613 -19.70 25.09 20.97
C GLN A 613 -20.94 25.55 21.74
N SER A 614 -21.08 26.87 21.95
CA SER A 614 -22.25 27.44 22.62
C SER A 614 -23.55 27.28 21.82
N VAL A 615 -23.48 27.42 20.49
CA VAL A 615 -24.64 27.31 19.60
C VAL A 615 -25.04 25.85 19.37
N LEU A 616 -24.07 24.95 19.20
CA LEU A 616 -24.33 23.55 18.93
C LEU A 616 -24.68 22.74 20.20
N ALA A 617 -24.38 23.29 21.38
CA ALA A 617 -24.58 22.68 22.70
C ALA A 617 -23.99 21.26 22.78
N CYS A 618 -22.74 21.12 22.34
CA CYS A 618 -22.06 19.83 22.20
C CYS A 618 -20.68 19.81 22.89
N GLN A 619 -20.16 18.61 23.15
CA GLN A 619 -18.74 18.46 23.49
C GLN A 619 -17.86 18.84 22.29
N SER A 620 -16.58 19.10 22.55
CA SER A 620 -15.61 19.41 21.50
C SER A 620 -14.35 18.56 21.62
N VAL A 621 -13.79 18.20 20.47
CA VAL A 621 -12.51 17.51 20.33
C VAL A 621 -11.62 18.38 19.44
N HIS A 622 -10.50 18.82 19.99
CA HIS A 622 -9.58 19.73 19.32
C HIS A 622 -8.28 19.03 18.95
N MET A 623 -8.10 18.84 17.65
CA MET A 623 -6.89 18.29 17.04
C MET A 623 -6.03 19.46 16.59
N LEU A 624 -4.79 19.51 17.06
CA LEU A 624 -3.82 20.52 16.64
C LEU A 624 -2.80 19.90 15.71
N ASP A 625 -2.18 20.71 14.87
CA ASP A 625 -1.07 20.27 14.05
C ASP A 625 0.08 19.78 14.91
N ALA A 626 0.32 18.48 14.82
CA ALA A 626 1.40 17.79 15.50
C ALA A 626 2.77 18.28 15.02
N GLN A 627 2.86 18.96 13.87
CA GLN A 627 4.09 19.47 13.30
C GLN A 627 4.61 20.70 14.06
N PHE A 628 5.77 20.55 14.72
CA PHE A 628 6.48 21.58 15.51
C PHE A 628 5.66 22.26 16.62
N ASP A 629 6.27 22.39 17.80
CA ASP A 629 5.78 23.25 18.87
C ASP A 629 4.32 23.02 19.34
N PHE A 630 3.91 21.74 19.44
CA PHE A 630 2.58 21.34 19.92
C PHE A 630 2.27 21.95 21.31
N THR A 631 3.25 21.96 22.22
CA THR A 631 3.08 22.50 23.58
C THR A 631 2.71 23.99 23.58
N SER A 632 3.35 24.80 22.72
CA SER A 632 3.02 26.22 22.58
C SER A 632 1.64 26.39 21.94
N LYS A 633 1.34 25.65 20.87
CA LYS A 633 0.03 25.65 20.20
C LYS A 633 -1.11 25.30 21.19
N LYS A 634 -0.90 24.27 22.01
CA LYS A 634 -1.84 23.87 23.09
C LYS A 634 -2.03 25.00 24.09
N ARG A 635 -0.93 25.62 24.56
CA ARG A 635 -0.99 26.77 25.48
C ARG A 635 -1.70 27.97 24.87
N GLN A 636 -1.51 28.23 23.58
CA GLN A 636 -2.16 29.34 22.88
C GLN A 636 -3.67 29.12 22.73
N MET A 637 -4.10 27.88 22.49
CA MET A 637 -5.53 27.54 22.44
C MET A 637 -6.17 27.56 23.82
N ASP A 638 -5.54 26.93 24.82
CA ASP A 638 -6.06 26.84 26.20
C ASP A 638 -7.57 26.51 26.23
N LEU A 639 -7.91 25.36 25.65
CA LEU A 639 -9.26 24.81 25.58
C LEU A 639 -9.29 23.39 26.16
N PRO A 640 -10.37 22.99 26.86
CA PRO A 640 -10.59 21.58 27.19
C PRO A 640 -10.82 20.76 25.92
N GLY A 641 -10.52 19.46 25.96
CA GLY A 641 -10.75 18.57 24.81
C GLY A 641 -9.66 18.61 23.73
N ILE A 642 -8.50 19.22 24.00
CA ILE A 642 -7.31 19.08 23.13
C ILE A 642 -6.72 17.68 23.29
N GLU A 643 -6.66 16.93 22.20
CA GLU A 643 -6.09 15.58 22.17
C GLU A 643 -4.57 15.64 21.99
N GLU A 644 -3.84 14.90 22.84
CA GLU A 644 -2.39 14.79 22.78
C GLU A 644 -1.97 13.44 22.20
N ASN A 645 -0.83 13.39 21.50
CA ASN A 645 -0.32 12.17 20.85
C ASN A 645 -1.34 11.48 19.93
N LEU A 646 -2.24 12.26 19.34
CA LEU A 646 -3.31 11.80 18.46
C LEU A 646 -2.73 11.00 17.28
N THR A 647 -3.16 9.75 17.12
CA THR A 647 -2.79 8.91 15.97
C THR A 647 -3.49 9.35 14.69
N VAL A 648 -3.01 8.89 13.54
CA VAL A 648 -3.65 9.21 12.25
C VAL A 648 -5.03 8.54 12.15
N GLU A 649 -5.18 7.33 12.70
CA GLU A 649 -6.45 6.63 12.84
C GLU A 649 -7.46 7.46 13.65
N GLN A 650 -7.06 7.97 14.82
CA GLN A 650 -7.91 8.82 15.65
C GLN A 650 -8.26 10.14 14.97
N PHE A 651 -7.35 10.72 14.18
CA PHE A 651 -7.63 11.93 13.40
C PHE A 651 -8.78 11.71 12.42
N ILE A 652 -8.73 10.62 11.64
CA ILE A 652 -9.81 10.28 10.71
C ILE A 652 -11.10 10.01 11.48
N HIS A 653 -11.03 9.19 12.53
CA HIS A 653 -12.18 8.82 13.36
C HIS A 653 -12.89 10.03 13.95
N ASN A 654 -12.13 10.96 14.53
CA ASN A 654 -12.67 12.17 15.14
C ASN A 654 -13.43 13.03 14.13
N ILE A 655 -12.99 13.10 12.87
CA ILE A 655 -13.73 13.80 11.81
C ILE A 655 -14.96 12.99 11.39
N ALA A 656 -14.79 11.70 11.09
CA ALA A 656 -15.82 10.81 10.57
C ALA A 656 -17.07 10.72 11.46
N HIS A 657 -16.86 10.71 12.79
CA HIS A 657 -17.91 10.55 13.79
C HIS A 657 -18.37 11.89 14.40
N SER A 658 -17.85 13.02 13.95
CA SER A 658 -18.29 14.32 14.45
C SER A 658 -19.68 14.73 13.95
N ARG A 659 -20.33 15.62 14.70
CA ARG A 659 -21.53 16.35 14.26
C ARG A 659 -21.18 17.48 13.30
N TYR A 660 -20.10 18.19 13.60
CA TYR A 660 -19.67 19.38 12.90
C TYR A 660 -18.15 19.49 12.91
N VAL A 661 -17.55 20.07 11.87
CA VAL A 661 -16.10 20.26 11.76
C VAL A 661 -15.73 21.75 11.63
N ILE A 662 -14.77 22.22 12.43
CA ILE A 662 -14.16 23.55 12.24
C ILE A 662 -12.66 23.40 11.99
N THR A 663 -12.17 23.92 10.88
CA THR A 663 -10.77 23.71 10.49
C THR A 663 -10.17 24.90 9.77
N ASP A 664 -8.86 25.05 9.79
CA ASP A 664 -8.09 25.95 8.91
C ASP A 664 -7.22 25.15 7.91
N SER A 665 -7.41 23.83 7.88
CA SER A 665 -6.63 22.88 7.10
C SER A 665 -7.37 22.51 5.83
N PHE A 666 -6.67 22.53 4.70
CA PHE A 666 -7.23 22.10 3.41
C PHE A 666 -7.70 20.65 3.50
N HIS A 667 -6.85 19.74 4.00
CA HIS A 667 -7.23 18.34 4.16
C HIS A 667 -8.27 18.14 5.28
N GLY A 668 -8.29 18.98 6.31
CA GLY A 668 -9.39 18.99 7.29
C GLY A 668 -10.74 19.22 6.62
N ALA A 669 -10.80 20.18 5.69
CA ALA A 669 -11.98 20.45 4.89
C ALA A 669 -12.32 19.27 3.96
N CYS A 670 -11.32 18.71 3.27
CA CYS A 670 -11.53 17.57 2.39
C CYS A 670 -12.13 16.38 3.14
N PHE A 671 -11.60 16.04 4.31
CA PHE A 671 -12.15 14.94 5.12
C PHE A 671 -13.54 15.23 5.68
N ALA A 672 -13.85 16.49 6.04
CA ALA A 672 -15.23 16.85 6.39
C ALA A 672 -16.19 16.61 5.22
N ILE A 673 -15.79 16.98 4.00
CA ILE A 673 -16.58 16.74 2.78
C ILE A 673 -16.72 15.24 2.48
N ILE A 674 -15.64 14.46 2.55
CA ILE A 674 -15.64 13.00 2.32
C ILE A 674 -16.61 12.30 3.27
N TYR A 675 -16.61 12.69 4.55
CA TYR A 675 -17.48 12.13 5.57
C TYR A 675 -18.86 12.77 5.66
N GLN A 676 -19.16 13.74 4.80
CA GLN A 676 -20.42 14.47 4.75
C GLN A 676 -20.78 15.16 6.08
N ARG A 677 -19.78 15.78 6.72
CA ARG A 677 -19.95 16.54 7.96
C ARG A 677 -20.19 18.01 7.64
N ASP A 678 -21.18 18.65 8.25
CA ASP A 678 -21.27 20.11 8.14
C ASP A 678 -20.01 20.75 8.72
N PHE A 679 -19.50 21.78 8.05
CA PHE A 679 -18.20 22.34 8.40
C PHE A 679 -18.07 23.84 8.15
N ILE A 680 -17.06 24.44 8.78
CA ILE A 680 -16.57 25.80 8.50
C ILE A 680 -15.05 25.74 8.36
N CYS A 681 -14.55 26.43 7.34
CA CYS A 681 -13.14 26.67 7.15
C CYS A 681 -12.75 28.10 7.51
N ILE A 682 -11.78 28.26 8.40
CA ILE A 682 -11.23 29.56 8.77
C ILE A 682 -10.04 29.83 7.85
N GLY A 683 -10.21 30.76 6.91
CA GLY A 683 -9.21 31.08 5.89
C GLY A 683 -7.92 31.64 6.48
N ASN A 684 -6.78 31.15 6.00
CA ASN A 684 -5.47 31.75 6.24
C ASN A 684 -4.85 32.15 4.90
N ALA A 685 -4.74 33.46 4.65
CA ALA A 685 -4.19 34.00 3.41
C ALA A 685 -2.72 33.61 3.20
N GLU A 686 -1.93 33.53 4.28
CA GLU A 686 -0.50 33.22 4.23
C GLU A 686 -0.23 31.74 3.90
N ARG A 687 -1.17 30.85 4.23
CA ARG A 687 -1.08 29.40 3.95
C ARG A 687 -1.72 28.99 2.61
N GLY A 688 -2.01 29.94 1.73
CA GLY A 688 -2.48 29.63 0.38
C GLY A 688 -3.97 29.32 0.29
N ALA A 689 -4.80 30.35 0.50
CA ALA A 689 -6.27 30.28 0.39
C ALA A 689 -6.79 29.85 -1.00
N GLY A 690 -5.99 30.02 -2.07
CA GLY A 690 -6.35 29.67 -3.44
C GLY A 690 -6.78 28.21 -3.63
N ARG A 691 -6.24 27.29 -2.81
CA ARG A 691 -6.61 25.87 -2.82
C ARG A 691 -8.05 25.65 -2.35
N PHE A 692 -8.45 26.29 -1.25
CA PHE A 692 -9.82 26.25 -0.74
C PHE A 692 -10.79 26.89 -1.74
N LEU A 693 -10.45 28.07 -2.27
CA LEU A 693 -11.29 28.79 -3.23
C LEU A 693 -11.55 27.96 -4.49
N SER A 694 -10.53 27.28 -5.02
CA SER A 694 -10.67 26.43 -6.21
C SER A 694 -11.64 25.27 -5.95
N LEU A 695 -11.43 24.51 -4.87
CA LEU A 695 -12.27 23.38 -4.51
C LEU A 695 -13.70 23.81 -4.18
N PHE A 696 -13.87 24.82 -3.33
CA PHE A 696 -15.20 25.24 -2.88
C PHE A 696 -16.01 25.90 -4.00
N LYS A 697 -15.35 26.54 -4.98
CA LYS A 697 -16.02 27.03 -6.18
C LYS A 697 -16.58 25.87 -7.01
N GLN A 698 -15.82 24.80 -7.21
CA GLN A 698 -16.28 23.60 -7.93
C GLN A 698 -17.49 22.96 -7.22
N LEU A 699 -17.46 22.89 -5.89
CA LEU A 699 -18.49 22.22 -5.09
C LEU A 699 -19.67 23.13 -4.69
N GLY A 700 -19.60 24.44 -4.93
CA GLY A 700 -20.60 25.40 -4.48
C GLY A 700 -20.62 25.65 -2.98
N LEU A 701 -19.46 25.56 -2.30
CA LEU A 701 -19.28 25.67 -0.84
C LEU A 701 -18.49 26.92 -0.42
N GLN A 702 -18.50 27.97 -1.25
CA GLN A 702 -17.68 29.18 -1.01
C GLN A 702 -18.07 29.92 0.27
N ASP A 703 -19.33 29.82 0.70
CA ASP A 703 -19.87 30.36 1.94
C ASP A 703 -19.20 29.77 3.19
N ARG A 704 -18.67 28.55 3.09
CA ARG A 704 -18.01 27.83 4.19
C ARG A 704 -16.60 28.31 4.48
N LEU A 705 -15.99 29.13 3.62
CA LEU A 705 -14.72 29.80 3.91
C LEU A 705 -15.00 31.17 4.56
N VAL A 706 -14.56 31.34 5.80
CA VAL A 706 -14.79 32.55 6.61
C VAL A 706 -13.49 33.10 7.17
N SER A 707 -13.48 34.38 7.57
CA SER A 707 -12.32 35.01 8.23
C SER A 707 -12.56 35.36 9.71
N SER A 708 -13.82 35.39 10.18
CA SER A 708 -14.18 35.89 11.51
C SER A 708 -15.43 35.23 12.08
N VAL A 709 -15.69 35.44 13.38
CA VAL A 709 -16.93 35.03 14.06
C VAL A 709 -18.14 35.74 13.46
N ASP A 710 -18.01 37.03 13.13
CA ASP A 710 -19.11 37.83 12.59
C ASP A 710 -19.64 37.26 11.26
N GLU A 711 -18.75 36.76 10.40
CA GLU A 711 -19.17 36.06 9.18
C GLU A 711 -19.94 34.78 9.47
N VAL A 712 -19.52 34.00 10.47
CA VAL A 712 -20.20 32.75 10.87
C VAL A 712 -21.62 33.05 11.36
N VAL A 713 -21.77 34.11 12.17
CA VAL A 713 -23.06 34.58 12.68
C VAL A 713 -23.94 35.09 11.54
N ALA A 714 -23.43 36.02 10.72
CA ALA A 714 -24.19 36.67 9.65
C ALA A 714 -24.71 35.68 8.61
N LYS A 715 -23.91 34.66 8.28
CA LYS A 715 -24.26 33.61 7.31
C LYS A 715 -25.05 32.44 7.95
N LYS A 716 -25.26 32.42 9.27
CA LYS A 716 -25.93 31.33 10.01
C LYS A 716 -25.38 29.93 9.69
N LEU A 717 -24.06 29.82 9.53
CA LEU A 717 -23.44 28.59 8.99
C LEU A 717 -23.60 27.37 9.90
N LEU A 718 -23.65 27.57 11.21
CA LEU A 718 -23.77 26.50 12.21
C LEU A 718 -25.14 25.79 12.21
N THR A 719 -26.16 26.42 11.62
CA THR A 719 -27.53 25.88 11.55
C THR A 719 -28.00 25.66 10.11
N THR A 720 -27.15 25.96 9.13
CA THR A 720 -27.47 25.80 7.71
C THR A 720 -26.75 24.56 7.18
N PRO A 721 -27.46 23.44 6.95
CA PRO A 721 -26.84 22.21 6.49
C PRO A 721 -26.31 22.33 5.07
N ILE A 722 -25.30 21.54 4.73
CA ILE A 722 -24.77 21.41 3.38
C ILE A 722 -25.63 20.42 2.57
N ASP A 723 -25.97 20.77 1.32
CA ASP A 723 -26.61 19.84 0.39
C ASP A 723 -25.58 18.83 -0.17
N TYR A 724 -25.34 17.79 0.61
CA TYR A 724 -24.39 16.74 0.25
C TYR A 724 -24.81 15.91 -0.97
N ARG A 725 -26.08 15.91 -1.38
CA ARG A 725 -26.49 15.23 -2.62
C ARG A 725 -25.86 15.89 -3.83
N ARG A 726 -25.91 17.22 -3.89
CA ARG A 726 -25.28 18.00 -4.97
C ARG A 726 -23.75 17.92 -4.92
N VAL A 727 -23.17 18.03 -3.72
CA VAL A 727 -21.71 17.95 -3.53
C VAL A 727 -21.20 16.59 -3.98
N HIS A 728 -21.84 15.50 -3.56
CA HIS A 728 -21.45 14.14 -3.91
C HIS A 728 -21.55 13.90 -5.43
N ALA A 729 -22.65 14.31 -6.08
CA ALA A 729 -22.79 14.18 -7.53
C ALA A 729 -21.64 14.88 -8.30
N THR A 730 -21.23 16.05 -7.82
CA THR A 730 -20.12 16.81 -8.41
C THR A 730 -18.78 16.12 -8.18
N ILE A 731 -18.51 15.65 -6.95
CA ILE A 731 -17.28 14.91 -6.62
C ILE A 731 -17.18 13.63 -7.45
N SER A 732 -18.26 12.86 -7.59
CA SER A 732 -18.25 11.62 -8.36
C SER A 732 -17.89 11.86 -9.82
N SER A 733 -18.43 12.92 -10.44
CA SER A 733 -18.05 13.29 -11.81
C SER A 733 -16.60 13.73 -11.93
N LEU A 734 -16.11 14.58 -11.01
CA LEU A 734 -14.73 15.06 -11.03
C LEU A 734 -13.71 13.95 -10.70
N LYS A 735 -14.09 13.03 -9.81
CA LYS A 735 -13.32 11.83 -9.48
C LYS A 735 -13.17 10.96 -10.72
N GLN A 736 -14.26 10.64 -11.42
CA GLN A 736 -14.20 9.84 -12.63
C GLN A 736 -13.30 10.50 -13.69
N TYR A 737 -13.46 11.81 -13.91
CA TYR A 737 -12.60 12.57 -14.82
C TYR A 737 -11.12 12.45 -14.46
N ALA A 738 -10.78 12.57 -13.18
CA ALA A 738 -9.40 12.45 -12.70
C ALA A 738 -8.84 11.03 -12.86
N LEU A 739 -9.64 10.00 -12.59
CA LEU A 739 -9.26 8.59 -12.77
C LEU A 739 -9.06 8.27 -14.26
N ASP A 740 -9.96 8.71 -15.14
CA ASP A 740 -9.84 8.54 -16.59
C ASP A 740 -8.57 9.23 -17.12
N TRP A 741 -8.29 10.45 -16.63
CA TRP A 741 -7.07 11.16 -16.95
C TRP A 741 -5.84 10.38 -16.48
N LEU A 742 -5.81 9.89 -15.24
CA LEU A 742 -4.71 9.10 -14.70
C LEU A 742 -4.48 7.81 -15.51
N GLN A 743 -5.54 7.08 -15.82
CA GLN A 743 -5.49 5.84 -16.61
C GLN A 743 -4.85 6.10 -17.97
N LYS A 744 -5.34 7.13 -18.67
CA LYS A 744 -4.83 7.56 -19.97
C LYS A 744 -3.35 7.94 -19.88
N VAL A 745 -2.99 8.85 -18.97
CA VAL A 745 -1.61 9.31 -18.88
C VAL A 745 -0.66 8.25 -18.39
N LEU A 746 -1.09 7.18 -17.72
CA LEU A 746 -0.22 6.06 -17.35
C LEU A 746 0.04 5.13 -18.55
N GLN A 747 -0.91 4.99 -19.47
CA GLN A 747 -0.80 4.11 -20.65
C GLN A 747 -0.11 4.77 -21.87
N GLU A 748 -0.24 6.08 -22.05
CA GLU A 748 0.26 6.77 -23.25
C GLU A 748 1.79 6.94 -23.31
N GLN A 749 2.36 7.06 -24.52
CA GLN A 749 3.78 7.40 -24.68
C GLN A 749 4.03 8.91 -24.59
N ALA A 750 5.28 9.28 -24.29
CA ALA A 750 5.73 10.67 -24.25
C ALA A 750 5.49 11.39 -25.59
N SER A 751 5.07 12.65 -25.55
CA SER A 751 5.00 13.47 -26.76
C SER A 751 6.39 13.74 -27.35
N PRO A 752 6.53 13.95 -28.69
CA PRO A 752 7.82 14.25 -29.31
C PRO A 752 8.54 15.47 -28.69
N ARG A 753 7.77 16.49 -28.27
CA ARG A 753 8.30 17.67 -27.59
C ARG A 753 8.95 17.30 -26.25
N VAL A 754 8.27 16.48 -25.44
CA VAL A 754 8.78 16.04 -24.13
C VAL A 754 10.03 15.17 -24.30
N GLN A 755 10.03 14.28 -25.30
CA GLN A 755 11.18 13.44 -25.62
C GLN A 755 12.42 14.29 -25.97
N MET A 756 12.26 15.33 -26.80
CA MET A 756 13.34 16.25 -27.15
C MET A 756 13.89 17.00 -25.92
N GLU A 757 13.02 17.42 -24.99
CA GLU A 757 13.43 18.09 -23.75
C GLU A 757 14.21 17.15 -22.82
N LYS A 758 13.77 15.90 -22.67
CA LYS A 758 14.47 14.84 -21.93
C LYS A 758 15.88 14.60 -22.49
N GLU A 759 16.02 14.50 -23.81
CA GLU A 759 17.31 14.34 -24.49
C GLU A 759 18.21 15.58 -24.35
N ARG A 760 17.65 16.79 -24.39
CA ARG A 760 18.40 18.03 -24.15
C ARG A 760 18.98 18.04 -22.73
N LEU A 761 18.15 17.73 -21.74
CA LEU A 761 18.57 17.70 -20.34
C LEU A 761 19.64 16.60 -20.11
N ALA A 762 19.47 15.42 -20.72
CA ALA A 762 20.44 14.33 -20.66
C ALA A 762 21.81 14.76 -21.22
N ARG A 763 21.83 15.43 -22.38
CA ARG A 763 23.05 15.99 -22.98
C ARG A 763 23.69 17.04 -22.08
N GLU A 764 22.91 17.92 -21.46
CA GLU A 764 23.41 18.92 -20.53
C GLU A 764 24.05 18.29 -19.28
N VAL A 765 23.41 17.28 -18.68
CA VAL A 765 23.94 16.53 -17.54
C VAL A 765 25.24 15.81 -17.91
N LYS A 766 25.29 15.16 -19.09
CA LYS A 766 26.49 14.49 -19.60
C LYS A 766 27.65 15.48 -19.83
N ARG A 767 27.35 16.66 -20.41
CA ARG A 767 28.32 17.74 -20.62
C ARG A 767 28.83 18.35 -19.32
N LYS A 768 27.95 18.57 -18.33
CA LYS A 768 28.35 19.06 -17.00
C LYS A 768 29.21 18.04 -16.26
N ARG A 769 28.92 16.73 -16.34
CA ARG A 769 29.77 15.67 -15.79
C ARG A 769 31.15 15.66 -16.44
N SER A 770 31.25 15.82 -17.77
CA SER A 770 32.56 15.88 -18.45
C SER A 770 33.35 17.16 -18.11
N CYS A 771 32.71 18.34 -18.10
CA CYS A 771 33.34 19.61 -17.71
C CYS A 771 33.78 19.61 -16.25
N PHE A 772 32.99 19.07 -15.31
CA PHE A 772 33.36 19.00 -13.90
C PHE A 772 34.56 18.06 -13.69
N SER A 773 34.60 16.93 -14.41
CA SER A 773 35.77 16.04 -14.41
C SER A 773 37.03 16.72 -14.96
N LEU A 774 36.88 17.61 -15.96
CA LEU A 774 37.96 18.37 -16.57
C LEU A 774 38.45 19.50 -15.65
N LEU A 775 37.54 20.29 -15.06
CA LEU A 775 37.85 21.35 -14.09
C LEU A 775 38.52 20.81 -12.83
N TYR A 776 38.07 19.65 -12.35
CA TYR A 776 38.71 18.96 -11.22
C TYR A 776 40.13 18.49 -11.58
N ARG A 777 40.35 18.00 -12.81
CA ARG A 777 41.69 17.67 -13.33
C ARG A 777 42.59 18.91 -13.43
N VAL A 778 42.08 20.02 -13.97
CA VAL A 778 42.84 21.28 -14.13
C VAL A 778 43.22 21.89 -12.78
N LYS A 779 42.29 21.94 -11.80
CA LYS A 779 42.61 22.43 -10.45
C LYS A 779 43.68 21.58 -9.75
N ARG A 780 43.64 20.26 -9.92
CA ARG A 780 44.68 19.36 -9.38
C ARG A 780 46.02 19.51 -10.08
N MET A 781 46.05 19.65 -11.40
CA MET A 781 47.29 19.87 -12.16
C MET A 781 47.94 21.21 -11.79
N SER A 782 47.15 22.27 -11.60
CA SER A 782 47.64 23.58 -11.14
C SER A 782 48.27 23.49 -9.74
N ALA A 783 47.64 22.78 -8.80
CA ALA A 783 48.20 22.56 -7.47
C ALA A 783 49.54 21.79 -7.49
N VAL A 784 49.64 20.74 -8.31
CA VAL A 784 50.90 19.97 -8.49
C VAL A 784 51.99 20.83 -9.12
N TYR A 785 51.65 21.66 -10.12
CA TYR A 785 52.59 22.58 -10.76
C TYR A 785 53.15 23.62 -9.78
N GLN A 786 52.32 24.24 -8.94
CA GLN A 786 52.75 25.21 -7.93
C GLN A 786 53.66 24.59 -6.86
N LEU A 787 53.35 23.37 -6.41
CA LEU A 787 54.20 22.62 -5.48
C LEU A 787 55.56 22.28 -6.11
N SER A 788 55.60 21.93 -7.40
CA SER A 788 56.85 21.63 -8.11
C SER A 788 57.76 22.85 -8.29
N LYS A 789 57.19 24.03 -8.60
CA LYS A 789 57.92 25.31 -8.62
C LYS A 789 58.48 25.66 -7.25
N SER A 790 57.68 25.50 -6.21
CA SER A 790 58.09 25.74 -4.82
C SER A 790 59.26 24.83 -4.42
N LEU A 791 59.22 23.55 -4.81
CA LEU A 791 60.32 22.61 -4.57
C LEU A 791 61.62 23.02 -5.27
N LEU A 792 61.54 23.48 -6.52
CA LEU A 792 62.68 23.97 -7.29
C LEU A 792 63.30 25.24 -6.68
N ALA A 793 62.46 26.17 -6.20
CA ALA A 793 62.90 27.38 -5.51
C ALA A 793 63.64 27.05 -4.20
N VAL A 794 63.03 26.21 -3.35
CA VAL A 794 63.64 25.77 -2.08
C VAL A 794 64.97 25.04 -2.32
N ARG A 795 65.08 24.22 -3.36
CA ARG A 795 66.36 23.57 -3.72
C ARG A 795 67.46 24.54 -4.12
N ARG A 796 67.12 25.64 -4.80
CA ARG A 796 68.10 26.70 -5.13
C ARG A 796 68.54 27.43 -3.86
N GLU A 797 67.62 27.74 -2.97
CA GLU A 797 67.91 28.35 -1.66
C GLU A 797 68.83 27.46 -0.81
N ILE A 798 68.56 26.15 -0.74
CA ILE A 798 69.41 25.19 0.00
C ILE A 798 70.85 25.19 -0.51
N ARG A 799 71.06 25.26 -1.84
CA ARG A 799 72.40 25.27 -2.44
C ARG A 799 73.21 26.52 -2.07
N GLN A 800 72.54 27.65 -1.87
CA GLN A 800 73.16 28.94 -1.59
C GLN A 800 73.24 29.27 -0.08
N ALA A 801 72.52 28.54 0.76
CA ALA A 801 72.41 28.81 2.20
C ALA A 801 73.58 28.22 3.04
N GLN A 802 73.88 28.88 4.15
CA GLN A 802 74.84 28.41 5.18
C GLN A 802 74.33 27.17 5.95
N PRO A 803 75.19 26.40 6.64
CA PRO A 803 74.87 25.07 7.18
C PRO A 803 73.63 25.02 8.10
N VAL A 804 73.44 26.01 8.97
CA VAL A 804 72.33 26.07 9.93
C VAL A 804 70.98 26.27 9.21
N VAL A 805 70.96 27.10 8.17
CA VAL A 805 69.75 27.39 7.37
C VAL A 805 69.39 26.21 6.46
N ARG A 806 70.38 25.44 6.00
CA ARG A 806 70.14 24.23 5.19
C ARG A 806 69.28 23.19 5.91
N HIS A 807 69.41 23.04 7.24
CA HIS A 807 68.60 22.08 7.99
C HIS A 807 67.11 22.47 7.98
N ALA A 808 66.79 23.75 8.21
CA ALA A 808 65.42 24.26 8.20
C ALA A 808 64.78 24.18 6.80
N LEU A 809 65.53 24.59 5.77
CA LEU A 809 65.07 24.48 4.38
C LEU A 809 64.93 23.01 3.93
N GLY A 810 65.79 22.11 4.43
CA GLY A 810 65.70 20.67 4.20
C GLY A 810 64.41 20.04 4.74
N ARG A 811 63.95 20.46 5.93
CA ARG A 811 62.63 20.06 6.46
C ARG A 811 61.49 20.54 5.56
N ARG A 812 61.58 21.78 5.05
CA ARG A 812 60.59 22.33 4.11
C ARG A 812 60.57 21.57 2.78
N GLU A 813 61.73 21.20 2.23
CA GLU A 813 61.83 20.35 1.04
C GLU A 813 61.20 18.97 1.28
N TRP A 814 61.43 18.38 2.46
CA TRP A 814 60.85 17.08 2.83
C TRP A 814 59.31 17.13 2.91
N VAL A 815 58.72 18.17 3.51
CA VAL A 815 57.26 18.34 3.58
C VAL A 815 56.65 18.46 2.18
N ILE A 816 57.24 19.28 1.30
CA ILE A 816 56.76 19.43 -0.09
C ILE A 816 56.88 18.10 -0.86
N LYS A 817 57.94 17.32 -0.63
CA LYS A 817 58.09 15.97 -1.23
C LYS A 817 57.03 15.00 -0.74
N GLN A 818 56.65 15.02 0.54
CA GLN A 818 55.58 14.17 1.07
C GLN A 818 54.23 14.52 0.45
N GLN A 819 53.94 15.82 0.31
CA GLN A 819 52.74 16.28 -0.37
C GLN A 819 52.73 15.79 -1.84
N LEU A 820 53.82 15.98 -2.59
CA LEU A 820 53.93 15.49 -3.97
C LEU A 820 53.78 13.96 -4.09
N ARG A 821 54.35 13.19 -3.15
CA ARG A 821 54.19 11.72 -3.09
C ARG A 821 52.75 11.28 -2.88
N THR A 822 51.93 12.10 -2.23
CA THR A 822 50.49 11.84 -2.04
C THR A 822 49.71 12.07 -3.35
N TYR A 823 50.13 13.03 -4.17
CA TYR A 823 49.44 13.37 -5.44
C TYR A 823 49.90 12.54 -6.65
N LEU A 824 51.13 12.00 -6.64
CA LEU A 824 51.75 11.27 -7.76
C LEU A 824 51.10 9.92 -8.14
N PRO A 825 50.69 9.05 -7.19
CA PRO A 825 50.05 7.76 -7.49
C PRO A 825 48.75 7.90 -8.28
N PHE A 826 47.97 8.95 -8.00
CA PHE A 826 46.70 9.24 -8.68
C PHE A 826 46.85 9.68 -10.15
N LEU A 827 48.03 10.15 -10.57
CA LEU A 827 48.33 10.48 -11.97
C LEU A 827 48.82 9.25 -12.76
N ARG A 828 49.47 8.28 -12.08
CA ARG A 828 49.98 7.06 -12.71
C ARG A 828 48.86 6.04 -13.00
N GLN A 829 47.82 5.98 -12.17
CA GLN A 829 46.65 5.10 -12.35
C GLN A 829 45.72 5.42 -13.54
N ARG A 830 46.05 6.42 -14.36
CA ARG A 830 45.27 6.78 -15.57
C ARG A 830 46.10 6.97 -16.84
N LYS A 831 47.38 6.58 -16.78
CA LYS A 831 48.23 6.41 -17.96
C LYS A 831 48.34 4.93 -18.38
N ALA A 832 47.89 4.02 -17.52
CA ALA A 832 47.37 2.70 -17.86
C ALA A 832 45.85 2.81 -17.92
#